data_AF-A0A965Z577-F1
#
_entry.id   AF-A0A965Z577-F1
#
_cell.length_a   1.000
_cell.length_b   1.000
_cell.length_c   1.000
_cell.angle_alpha   90.00
_cell.angle_beta   90.00
_cell.angle_gamma   90.00
#
_symmetry.space_group_name_H-M   'P 1'
#
loop_
_entity.id
_entity.type
_entity.pdbx_description
1 polymer ?
#
loop_
_entity_poly.entity_id
_entity_poly.type
_entity_poly.pdbx_seq_one_letter_code
_entity_poly.pdbx_strand_id
1 'polypeptide(L)'
;MELTDVAIGVTTIDKFEEPLDEAGLHLPFTARDYEYEMRGLLSIYVDDGTDDLQFDYLILSDEVTPGSKYGEWKHDLSVMEYTHKLDMYLIHSLVKTKSILNDVPAPIEIIAGNGFNNSALTDESAYVRANFEPLYINEAYLTDTDIVIPLVREVYQVSSLVEWSDTIESEAYITVKDLDDAVIVAQHEISASSKTFQLDAGSYYIEYGFNATAIGGGTSSGYTGIYKYYFNVFEREDNSVYALVNLVRDVISKFGGIESKLNYADTRIFDIDPTIVDELKAIEAPQTFIQKATARQVLNGIFQYINAISRLRYQEDDNDLLTIDRFNETSGEFTLEDLSHYSSRQDAQNLANKGINWLEQVLPNNLEEPTLKTPSEDNFKTVRSTNIQIKEDQFELKLERPIYQLKRFTTSLGTVTYTFGDIIETIDLDYDDFELDLTSRLVNKEEWDLKLTTVNFPTVDTQVFWDTDIGLRSNKISNLYWRQGDTSIKLADPYGDVVQENLVYNVIEEALYEHFMRFPPSPEFNATDQMAELNTLTFTIPDFKDLRFNVEYITLENLNAQVEREDISYSGYYTEARINQSSKLLNVVNATRKSYGELQRSGVPNITFSRHHENIADILDVGYKNDDGYVVVQRKVEWQNNYAYATYNATKDHNRLSQFIGLDQAYRWAEIPTSNQVYECIESYTDYIVISDPSTTITPDTTKLYTKALTLMFGTLMNDWGSTSGKTKVTLAYVRTDGFLDIYPNDGTYNYGIMTPVASFGVKGGFVFNFGFENNQVAGVRVTESTNGGSTLYWNDA
;
A
#
# COMPACT_ATOMS: atom_id res chain seq x y z
N MET A 1 9.45 -36.17 -23.76
CA MET A 1 10.17 -37.28 -24.42
C MET A 1 10.45 -38.29 -23.32
N GLU A 2 9.83 -39.46 -23.39
CA GLU A 2 9.92 -40.48 -22.35
C GLU A 2 11.18 -41.33 -22.60
N LEU A 3 12.08 -41.37 -21.61
CA LEU A 3 13.28 -42.21 -21.68
C LEU A 3 13.00 -43.53 -20.95
N THR A 4 12.85 -44.60 -21.71
CA THR A 4 12.73 -45.97 -21.19
C THR A 4 14.12 -46.62 -21.14
N ASP A 5 14.45 -47.33 -20.04
CA ASP A 5 15.71 -48.07 -19.78
C ASP A 5 16.93 -47.29 -19.21
N VAL A 6 16.77 -46.62 -18.06
CA VAL A 6 17.90 -46.05 -17.29
C VAL A 6 18.57 -47.12 -16.43
N ALA A 7 19.84 -47.47 -16.70
CA ALA A 7 20.52 -48.62 -16.09
C ALA A 7 21.08 -48.39 -14.66
N ILE A 8 21.21 -47.14 -14.22
CA ILE A 8 21.66 -46.74 -12.87
C ILE A 8 20.75 -45.57 -12.48
N GLY A 9 19.87 -45.77 -11.50
CA GLY A 9 18.72 -44.89 -11.35
C GLY A 9 18.93 -43.69 -10.43
N VAL A 10 17.85 -42.93 -10.37
CA VAL A 10 17.67 -41.64 -9.72
C VAL A 10 18.00 -41.76 -8.23
N THR A 11 18.69 -40.76 -7.69
CA THR A 11 18.77 -40.59 -6.24
C THR A 11 17.78 -39.51 -5.83
N THR A 12 16.70 -39.90 -5.16
CA THR A 12 15.81 -38.94 -4.49
C THR A 12 16.24 -38.81 -3.04
N ILE A 13 16.27 -37.59 -2.53
CA ILE A 13 16.45 -37.33 -1.10
C ILE A 13 15.15 -36.70 -0.65
N ASP A 14 14.58 -37.16 0.44
CA ASP A 14 13.47 -36.52 1.15
C ASP A 14 13.96 -36.13 2.53
N LYS A 15 13.76 -34.87 2.92
CA LYS A 15 14.11 -34.35 4.25
C LYS A 15 12.86 -33.80 4.91
N PHE A 16 12.75 -33.98 6.23
CA PHE A 16 11.61 -33.52 7.03
C PHE A 16 11.53 -32.00 7.16
N GLU A 17 12.66 -31.28 7.03
CA GLU A 17 12.77 -29.88 7.48
C GLU A 17 13.54 -28.95 6.53
N GLU A 18 13.93 -29.41 5.34
CA GLU A 18 14.56 -28.54 4.34
C GLU A 18 13.76 -28.61 3.02
N PRO A 19 13.50 -27.47 2.36
CA PRO A 19 13.14 -27.52 0.94
C PRO A 19 14.24 -28.30 0.21
N LEU A 20 13.87 -29.19 -0.69
CA LEU A 20 14.83 -29.98 -1.43
C LEU A 20 15.52 -29.09 -2.45
N ASP A 21 16.64 -28.51 -2.03
CA ASP A 21 17.32 -27.49 -2.82
C ASP A 21 17.89 -28.08 -4.12
N GLU A 22 18.47 -29.30 -4.11
CA GLU A 22 19.17 -29.86 -5.27
C GLU A 22 19.22 -31.42 -5.28
N ALA A 23 19.06 -32.02 -6.46
CA ALA A 23 19.31 -33.42 -6.76
C ALA A 23 20.16 -33.55 -8.03
N GLY A 24 20.99 -34.60 -8.11
CA GLY A 24 21.82 -34.90 -9.28
C GLY A 24 21.25 -36.09 -10.04
N LEU A 25 21.08 -35.96 -11.36
CA LEU A 25 20.67 -37.06 -12.25
C LEU A 25 21.79 -37.36 -13.24
N HIS A 26 22.30 -38.59 -13.21
CA HIS A 26 23.20 -39.09 -14.25
C HIS A 26 22.42 -39.94 -15.25
N LEU A 27 22.37 -39.51 -16.52
CA LEU A 27 21.82 -40.27 -17.63
C LEU A 27 22.98 -40.88 -18.44
N PRO A 28 23.30 -42.16 -18.27
CA PRO A 28 24.52 -42.76 -18.83
C PRO A 28 24.47 -43.02 -20.35
N PHE A 29 23.27 -43.13 -20.93
CA PHE A 29 23.07 -43.42 -22.35
C PHE A 29 21.87 -42.64 -22.91
N THR A 30 22.13 -41.55 -23.62
CA THR A 30 21.12 -40.81 -24.38
C THR A 30 21.53 -40.68 -25.84
N ALA A 31 20.56 -40.52 -26.73
CA ALA A 31 20.79 -40.22 -28.16
C ALA A 31 20.91 -38.71 -28.43
N ARG A 32 20.82 -37.88 -27.39
CA ARG A 32 20.75 -36.42 -27.48
C ARG A 32 22.15 -35.85 -27.27
N ASP A 33 22.63 -35.07 -28.24
CA ASP A 33 23.99 -34.51 -28.27
C ASP A 33 24.07 -33.06 -27.77
N TYR A 34 22.97 -32.54 -27.22
CA TYR A 34 22.85 -31.17 -26.73
C TYR A 34 22.08 -31.12 -25.41
N GLU A 35 22.33 -30.06 -24.64
CA GLU A 35 21.81 -29.86 -23.30
C GLU A 35 20.27 -29.89 -23.24
N TYR A 36 19.72 -30.42 -22.16
CA TYR A 36 18.34 -30.19 -21.77
C TYR A 36 18.13 -28.72 -21.41
N GLU A 37 16.93 -28.20 -21.70
CA GLU A 37 16.64 -26.80 -21.47
C GLU A 37 16.70 -26.48 -19.97
N MET A 38 17.51 -25.48 -19.60
CA MET A 38 17.48 -24.94 -18.25
C MET A 38 16.07 -24.48 -17.91
N ARG A 39 15.59 -24.80 -16.72
CA ARG A 39 14.20 -24.60 -16.25
C ARG A 39 13.16 -25.50 -16.93
N GLY A 40 13.60 -26.46 -17.74
CA GLY A 40 12.72 -27.52 -18.21
C GLY A 40 12.16 -28.33 -17.05
N LEU A 41 10.90 -28.74 -17.18
CA LEU A 41 10.26 -29.69 -16.27
C LEU A 41 10.86 -31.09 -16.50
N LEU A 42 11.31 -31.72 -15.42
CA LEU A 42 11.67 -33.12 -15.36
C LEU A 42 10.69 -33.84 -14.43
N SER A 43 9.81 -34.64 -15.01
CA SER A 43 8.92 -35.54 -14.25
C SER A 43 9.45 -36.97 -14.32
N ILE A 44 9.61 -37.58 -13.16
CA ILE A 44 10.10 -38.95 -12.98
C ILE A 44 8.94 -39.79 -12.49
N TYR A 45 8.55 -40.78 -13.29
CA TYR A 45 7.50 -41.74 -12.97
C TYR A 45 8.15 -43.07 -12.54
N VAL A 46 7.75 -43.57 -11.37
CA VAL A 46 8.17 -44.86 -10.84
C VAL A 46 6.92 -45.71 -10.62
N ASP A 47 6.87 -46.87 -11.27
CA ASP A 47 5.77 -47.83 -11.21
C ASP A 47 6.35 -49.20 -10.82
N ASP A 48 5.83 -49.81 -9.76
CA ASP A 48 6.20 -51.17 -9.32
C ASP A 48 5.21 -52.27 -9.76
N GLY A 49 4.17 -51.89 -10.52
CA GLY A 49 3.07 -52.73 -10.98
C GLY A 49 1.84 -52.72 -10.06
N THR A 50 1.95 -52.08 -8.89
CA THR A 50 0.86 -51.94 -7.90
C THR A 50 0.63 -50.49 -7.47
N ASP A 51 1.70 -49.73 -7.24
CA ASP A 51 1.67 -48.33 -6.81
C ASP A 51 2.51 -47.45 -7.76
N ASP A 52 2.06 -46.22 -7.98
CA ASP A 52 2.71 -45.22 -8.82
C ASP A 52 3.22 -44.04 -7.98
N LEU A 53 4.47 -43.62 -8.22
CA LEU A 53 5.09 -42.43 -7.62
C LEU A 53 5.57 -41.48 -8.72
N GLN A 54 5.27 -40.19 -8.55
CA GLN A 54 5.73 -39.11 -9.43
C GLN A 54 6.57 -38.10 -8.65
N PHE A 55 7.73 -37.74 -9.21
CA PHE A 55 8.57 -36.65 -8.71
C PHE A 55 8.74 -35.58 -9.80
N ASP A 56 8.47 -34.32 -9.46
CA ASP A 56 8.62 -33.20 -10.38
C ASP A 56 9.79 -32.29 -9.96
N TYR A 57 10.68 -32.03 -10.92
CA TYR A 57 11.88 -31.21 -10.74
C TYR A 57 12.03 -30.18 -11.86
N LEU A 58 12.80 -29.13 -11.59
CA LEU A 58 13.28 -28.15 -12.57
C LEU A 58 14.77 -28.37 -12.84
N ILE A 59 15.17 -28.37 -14.11
CA ILE A 59 16.57 -28.56 -14.52
C ILE A 59 17.36 -27.27 -14.26
N LEU A 60 18.40 -27.32 -13.44
CA LEU A 60 19.31 -26.21 -13.16
C LEU A 60 20.46 -26.13 -14.16
N SER A 61 21.10 -27.27 -14.45
CA SER A 61 22.21 -27.38 -15.38
C SER A 61 22.29 -28.78 -15.96
N ASP A 62 22.89 -28.92 -17.13
CA ASP A 62 23.17 -30.19 -17.80
C ASP A 62 24.59 -30.18 -18.35
N GLU A 63 25.43 -31.12 -17.92
CA GLU A 63 26.75 -31.34 -18.52
C GLU A 63 26.72 -32.54 -19.48
N VAL A 64 26.90 -32.26 -20.77
CA VAL A 64 26.85 -33.29 -21.83
C VAL A 64 28.24 -33.78 -22.17
N THR A 65 28.50 -35.08 -21.97
CA THR A 65 29.79 -35.71 -22.30
C THR A 65 29.64 -36.87 -23.28
N PRO A 66 30.61 -37.12 -24.18
CA PRO A 66 30.56 -38.27 -25.08
C PRO A 66 30.62 -39.58 -24.29
N GLY A 67 29.57 -40.39 -24.35
CA GLY A 67 29.44 -41.63 -23.59
C GLY A 67 30.13 -42.81 -24.25
N SER A 68 30.01 -42.94 -25.58
CA SER A 68 30.66 -44.01 -26.35
C SER A 68 31.04 -43.57 -27.76
N LYS A 69 31.91 -44.35 -28.42
CA LYS A 69 32.37 -44.11 -29.80
C LYS A 69 31.25 -44.28 -30.85
N TYR A 70 30.07 -44.75 -30.44
CA TYR A 70 28.96 -45.15 -31.31
C TYR A 70 27.81 -44.14 -31.35
N GLY A 71 27.99 -42.94 -30.80
CA GLY A 71 27.00 -41.86 -30.86
C GLY A 71 26.07 -41.76 -29.65
N GLU A 72 26.48 -42.34 -28.52
CA GLU A 72 25.77 -42.21 -27.24
C GLU A 72 26.40 -41.09 -26.40
N TRP A 73 25.55 -40.32 -25.73
CA TRP A 73 25.91 -39.19 -24.89
C TRP A 73 25.51 -39.46 -23.45
N LYS A 74 26.24 -38.83 -22.53
CA LYS A 74 25.98 -38.84 -21.09
C LYS A 74 25.53 -37.45 -20.68
N HIS A 75 24.51 -37.37 -19.84
CA HIS A 75 24.06 -36.12 -19.25
C HIS A 75 24.20 -36.20 -17.74
N ASP A 76 24.85 -35.21 -17.16
CA ASP A 76 24.90 -34.98 -15.72
C ASP A 76 24.03 -33.77 -15.41
N LEU A 77 22.77 -34.02 -15.02
CA LEU A 77 21.82 -32.97 -14.66
C LEU A 77 21.95 -32.60 -13.19
N SER A 78 21.94 -31.31 -12.90
CA SER A 78 21.55 -30.78 -11.58
C SER A 78 20.10 -30.33 -11.67
N VAL A 79 19.26 -30.76 -10.74
CA VAL A 79 17.82 -30.47 -10.72
C VAL A 79 17.38 -30.00 -9.34
N MET A 80 16.29 -29.24 -9.27
CA MET A 80 15.73 -28.74 -8.01
C MET A 80 14.23 -29.05 -7.91
N GLU A 81 13.67 -29.10 -6.70
CA GLU A 81 12.24 -29.37 -6.51
C GLU A 81 11.35 -28.35 -7.26
N TYR A 82 10.24 -28.83 -7.87
CA TYR A 82 9.33 -27.99 -8.64
C TYR A 82 8.78 -26.77 -7.88
N THR A 83 8.59 -26.88 -6.56
CA THR A 83 8.18 -25.77 -5.67
C THR A 83 9.04 -24.52 -5.81
N HIS A 84 10.31 -24.65 -6.20
CA HIS A 84 11.18 -23.50 -6.44
C HIS A 84 10.76 -22.63 -7.62
N LYS A 85 9.83 -23.07 -8.49
CA LYS A 85 9.16 -22.22 -9.47
C LYS A 85 8.62 -20.93 -8.84
N LEU A 86 8.15 -21.01 -7.58
CA LEU A 86 7.66 -19.86 -6.81
C LEU A 86 8.76 -18.82 -6.48
N ASP A 87 10.04 -19.19 -6.52
CA ASP A 87 11.15 -18.25 -6.31
C ASP A 87 11.36 -17.30 -7.51
N MET A 88 10.78 -17.59 -8.68
CA MET A 88 10.81 -16.69 -9.84
C MET A 88 9.95 -15.45 -9.65
N TYR A 89 8.99 -15.50 -8.71
CA TYR A 89 8.00 -14.45 -8.52
C TYR A 89 8.34 -13.61 -7.30
N LEU A 90 8.53 -12.30 -7.52
CA LEU A 90 8.80 -11.34 -6.45
C LEU A 90 7.51 -10.64 -6.03
N ILE A 91 7.24 -10.65 -4.73
CA ILE A 91 6.19 -9.85 -4.12
C ILE A 91 6.83 -8.58 -3.57
N HIS A 92 6.61 -7.47 -4.28
CA HIS A 92 7.20 -6.17 -3.94
C HIS A 92 6.68 -5.64 -2.61
N SER A 93 5.35 -5.63 -2.47
CA SER A 93 4.66 -5.25 -1.24
C SER A 93 3.32 -5.97 -1.20
N LEU A 94 3.05 -6.66 -0.10
CA LEU A 94 1.75 -7.23 0.21
C LEU A 94 1.37 -6.77 1.61
N VAL A 95 0.19 -6.17 1.70
CA VAL A 95 -0.37 -5.65 2.93
C VAL A 95 -1.78 -6.21 3.04
N LYS A 96 -2.05 -7.00 4.08
CA LYS A 96 -3.42 -7.32 4.46
C LYS A 96 -3.59 -6.99 5.93
N THR A 97 -4.39 -5.97 6.18
CA THR A 97 -4.86 -5.59 7.51
C THR A 97 -6.32 -5.96 7.65
N LYS A 98 -6.80 -5.99 8.90
CA LYS A 98 -8.24 -5.96 9.16
C LYS A 98 -8.80 -4.66 8.57
N SER A 99 -10.02 -4.66 8.06
CA SER A 99 -10.68 -3.44 7.60
C SER A 99 -10.70 -2.43 8.76
N ILE A 100 -9.92 -1.36 8.62
CA ILE A 100 -9.87 -0.26 9.59
C ILE A 100 -10.86 0.77 9.09
N LEU A 101 -11.93 0.99 9.84
CA LEU A 101 -12.76 2.16 9.59
C LEU A 101 -11.94 3.41 9.90
N ASN A 102 -11.95 4.36 8.98
CA ASN A 102 -11.46 5.71 9.26
C ASN A 102 -12.59 6.46 9.98
N ASP A 103 -12.28 7.08 11.12
CA ASP A 103 -13.21 7.95 11.87
C ASP A 103 -13.34 9.34 11.22
N VAL A 104 -13.37 9.38 9.89
CA VAL A 104 -13.47 10.62 9.13
C VAL A 104 -14.94 11.02 9.02
N PRO A 105 -15.27 12.31 9.17
CA PRO A 105 -16.62 12.80 8.96
C PRO A 105 -17.10 12.53 7.52
N ALA A 106 -18.30 11.95 7.41
CA ALA A 106 -19.01 11.70 6.16
C ALA A 106 -19.00 12.92 5.21
N PRO A 107 -18.75 12.73 3.90
CA PRO A 107 -18.99 13.77 2.91
C PRO A 107 -20.41 14.33 3.02
N ILE A 108 -20.55 15.65 2.89
CA ILE A 108 -21.82 16.36 3.03
C ILE A 108 -22.15 17.16 1.77
N GLU A 109 -23.38 17.05 1.30
CA GLU A 109 -23.95 17.87 0.23
C GLU A 109 -25.11 18.69 0.80
N ILE A 110 -25.23 19.93 0.34
CA ILE A 110 -26.39 20.76 0.65
C ILE A 110 -27.39 20.70 -0.49
N ILE A 111 -28.59 20.21 -0.16
CA ILE A 111 -29.68 20.02 -1.12
C ILE A 111 -30.75 21.11 -1.01
N ALA A 112 -30.32 22.33 -0.69
CA ALA A 112 -31.18 23.48 -0.41
C ALA A 112 -31.84 24.07 -1.69
N GLY A 113 -32.64 23.27 -2.39
CA GLY A 113 -33.48 23.71 -3.52
C GLY A 113 -34.62 24.66 -3.13
N ASN A 114 -34.78 24.98 -1.84
CA ASN A 114 -35.89 25.77 -1.30
C ASN A 114 -35.50 27.15 -0.75
N GLY A 115 -34.22 27.56 -0.86
CA GLY A 115 -33.77 28.89 -0.44
C GLY A 115 -33.83 29.14 1.07
N PHE A 116 -33.59 28.11 1.91
CA PHE A 116 -33.42 28.31 3.35
C PHE A 116 -31.99 28.71 3.70
N ASN A 117 -30.98 27.94 3.26
CA ASN A 117 -29.59 28.32 3.48
C ASN A 117 -28.85 28.39 2.13
N ASN A 118 -28.16 29.50 1.87
CA ASN A 118 -27.45 29.73 0.61
C ASN A 118 -26.33 30.77 0.76
N SER A 119 -25.34 30.70 -0.12
CA SER A 119 -24.30 31.74 -0.24
C SER A 119 -24.92 33.12 -0.48
N ALA A 120 -24.31 34.15 0.11
CA ALA A 120 -24.82 35.52 0.13
C ALA A 120 -24.00 36.46 -0.77
N LEU A 121 -23.61 37.63 -0.24
CA LEU A 121 -23.05 38.75 -1.01
C LEU A 121 -21.55 38.58 -1.29
N THR A 122 -20.86 37.79 -0.49
CA THR A 122 -19.42 37.53 -0.55
C THR A 122 -19.14 36.04 -0.40
N ASP A 123 -17.93 35.62 -0.77
CA ASP A 123 -17.49 34.23 -0.65
C ASP A 123 -17.46 33.72 0.81
N GLU A 124 -17.47 34.65 1.78
CA GLU A 124 -17.40 34.43 3.23
C GLU A 124 -18.76 34.59 3.95
N SER A 125 -19.84 34.89 3.22
CA SER A 125 -21.16 35.15 3.81
C SER A 125 -22.25 34.27 3.26
N ALA A 126 -23.25 33.99 4.09
CA ALA A 126 -24.41 33.19 3.73
C ALA A 126 -25.67 33.66 4.44
N TYR A 127 -26.81 33.49 3.77
CA TYR A 127 -28.12 33.61 4.39
C TYR A 127 -28.44 32.26 5.03
N VAL A 128 -28.54 32.22 6.36
CA VAL A 128 -28.85 31.03 7.16
C VAL A 128 -30.23 31.23 7.79
N ARG A 129 -31.29 30.81 7.08
CA ARG A 129 -32.69 30.96 7.54
C ARG A 129 -33.14 29.82 8.43
N ALA A 130 -32.40 28.71 8.47
CA ALA A 130 -32.66 27.55 9.31
C ALA A 130 -31.36 27.08 9.98
N ASN A 131 -31.32 27.09 11.32
CA ASN A 131 -30.18 26.68 12.11
C ASN A 131 -30.43 25.35 12.82
N PHE A 132 -29.60 24.35 12.48
CA PHE A 132 -29.70 22.97 12.92
C PHE A 132 -28.72 22.66 14.05
N GLU A 133 -29.07 21.70 14.91
CA GLU A 133 -28.05 21.06 15.75
C GLU A 133 -27.18 20.12 14.90
N PRO A 134 -25.85 20.08 15.09
CA PRO A 134 -24.95 19.29 14.27
C PRO A 134 -25.16 17.78 14.44
N LEU A 135 -24.98 17.02 13.35
CA LEU A 135 -24.94 15.56 13.38
C LEU A 135 -23.51 15.04 13.17
N TYR A 136 -23.08 14.13 14.05
CA TYR A 136 -21.80 13.43 13.94
C TYR A 136 -21.99 12.11 13.20
N ILE A 137 -21.86 12.17 11.87
CA ILE A 137 -21.92 11.00 10.98
C ILE A 137 -20.52 10.69 10.44
N ASN A 138 -20.07 9.45 10.62
CA ASN A 138 -18.84 8.92 10.06
C ASN A 138 -19.04 8.46 8.61
N GLU A 139 -17.97 8.51 7.82
CA GLU A 139 -17.96 8.10 6.41
C GLU A 139 -18.15 6.58 6.23
N ALA A 140 -17.78 5.78 7.22
CA ALA A 140 -17.79 4.33 7.12
C ALA A 140 -18.31 3.65 8.40
N TYR A 141 -19.14 2.61 8.22
CA TYR A 141 -19.64 1.74 9.28
C TYR A 141 -19.47 0.27 8.92
N LEU A 142 -19.57 -0.63 9.90
CA LEU A 142 -19.65 -2.08 9.68
C LEU A 142 -21.11 -2.55 9.76
N THR A 143 -21.42 -3.61 9.02
CA THR A 143 -22.75 -4.26 9.02
C THR A 143 -23.24 -4.69 10.41
N ASP A 144 -22.34 -5.02 11.34
CA ASP A 144 -22.67 -5.44 12.70
C ASP A 144 -22.65 -4.31 13.74
N THR A 145 -22.49 -3.06 13.29
CA THR A 145 -22.46 -1.87 14.17
C THR A 145 -23.76 -1.08 14.12
N ASP A 146 -24.30 -0.75 15.30
CA ASP A 146 -25.47 0.12 15.42
C ASP A 146 -25.12 1.56 15.07
N ILE A 147 -25.81 2.14 14.09
CA ILE A 147 -25.74 3.57 13.80
C ILE A 147 -26.74 4.28 14.70
N VAL A 148 -26.24 5.15 15.59
CA VAL A 148 -27.06 5.87 16.58
C VAL A 148 -27.07 7.36 16.26
N ILE A 149 -28.25 7.88 15.92
CA ILE A 149 -28.50 9.32 15.78
C ILE A 149 -29.14 9.82 17.09
N PRO A 150 -28.47 10.72 17.83
CA PRO A 150 -28.98 11.21 19.10
C PRO A 150 -30.25 12.08 18.91
N LEU A 151 -30.97 12.29 20.02
CA LEU A 151 -32.00 13.32 20.10
C LEU A 151 -31.34 14.69 19.91
N VAL A 152 -31.88 15.50 19.01
CA VAL A 152 -31.45 16.89 18.77
C VAL A 152 -32.53 17.87 19.20
N ARG A 153 -32.21 19.16 19.30
CA ARG A 153 -33.20 20.22 19.46
C ARG A 153 -34.00 20.44 18.18
N GLU A 154 -35.11 21.15 18.33
CA GLU A 154 -35.86 21.70 17.21
C GLU A 154 -35.00 22.72 16.44
N VAL A 155 -35.29 22.83 15.15
CA VAL A 155 -34.59 23.74 14.23
C VAL A 155 -35.12 25.15 14.43
N TYR A 156 -34.22 26.10 14.61
CA TYR A 156 -34.58 27.51 14.64
C TYR A 156 -34.71 28.01 13.21
N GLN A 157 -35.92 28.38 12.82
CA GLN A 157 -36.25 28.91 11.51
C GLN A 157 -36.62 30.39 11.64
N VAL A 158 -36.15 31.27 10.76
CA VAL A 158 -36.69 32.65 10.68
C VAL A 158 -38.16 32.62 10.23
N SER A 159 -38.97 33.56 10.70
CA SER A 159 -40.40 33.68 10.33
C SER A 159 -40.67 34.51 9.08
N SER A 160 -39.72 35.31 8.62
CA SER A 160 -39.82 36.14 7.43
C SER A 160 -38.44 36.47 6.86
N LEU A 161 -38.39 36.86 5.58
CA LEU A 161 -37.16 37.21 4.86
C LEU A 161 -36.73 38.66 5.16
N VAL A 162 -36.30 38.88 6.40
CA VAL A 162 -35.72 40.13 6.88
C VAL A 162 -34.49 39.79 7.73
N GLU A 163 -33.48 40.65 7.70
CA GLU A 163 -32.18 40.39 8.34
C GLU A 163 -32.28 39.99 9.80
N TRP A 164 -33.18 40.63 10.55
CA TRP A 164 -33.52 40.27 11.93
C TRP A 164 -35.00 39.90 11.98
N SER A 165 -35.29 38.62 12.18
CA SER A 165 -36.66 38.09 12.15
C SER A 165 -36.97 37.27 13.40
N ASP A 166 -38.24 37.28 13.80
CA ASP A 166 -38.73 36.40 14.88
C ASP A 166 -38.50 34.93 14.46
N THR A 167 -38.28 34.04 15.43
CA THR A 167 -38.00 32.61 15.17
C THR A 167 -39.23 31.71 15.30
N ILE A 168 -39.18 30.61 14.56
CA ILE A 168 -40.12 29.50 14.59
C ILE A 168 -39.30 28.24 14.92
N GLU A 169 -39.71 27.50 15.94
CA GLU A 169 -39.14 26.18 16.24
C GLU A 169 -39.85 25.13 15.39
N SER A 170 -39.08 24.28 14.72
CA SER A 170 -39.61 23.27 13.79
C SER A 170 -38.97 21.91 14.02
N GLU A 171 -39.77 20.85 13.85
CA GLU A 171 -39.36 19.47 14.10
C GLU A 171 -38.23 19.05 13.15
N ALA A 172 -37.14 18.53 13.71
CA ALA A 172 -36.00 18.03 12.97
C ALA A 172 -36.20 16.54 12.63
N TYR A 173 -35.88 16.12 11.40
CA TYR A 173 -36.04 14.74 10.96
C TYR A 173 -34.83 14.21 10.19
N ILE A 174 -34.72 12.88 10.17
CA ILE A 174 -33.82 12.17 9.26
C ILE A 174 -34.57 11.15 8.40
N THR A 175 -34.05 10.87 7.21
CA THR A 175 -34.43 9.73 6.36
C THR A 175 -33.16 9.08 5.83
N VAL A 176 -33.06 7.75 5.83
CA VAL A 176 -31.89 7.05 5.25
C VAL A 176 -32.30 6.42 3.93
N LYS A 177 -31.52 6.70 2.89
CA LYS A 177 -31.74 6.21 1.53
C LYS A 177 -30.47 5.57 0.98
N ASP A 178 -30.60 4.67 0.02
CA ASP A 178 -29.47 4.24 -0.81
C ASP A 178 -29.15 5.29 -1.90
N LEU A 179 -28.11 5.05 -2.69
CA LEU A 179 -27.73 5.97 -3.78
C LEU A 179 -28.74 6.01 -4.95
N ASP A 180 -29.70 5.07 -5.00
CA ASP A 180 -30.79 5.02 -5.98
C ASP A 180 -32.07 5.70 -5.44
N ASP A 181 -31.97 6.47 -4.34
CA ASP A 181 -33.05 7.16 -3.63
C ASP A 181 -34.12 6.23 -3.03
N ALA A 182 -33.86 4.93 -2.92
CA ALA A 182 -34.77 4.02 -2.23
C ALA A 182 -34.69 4.22 -0.72
N VAL A 183 -35.84 4.37 -0.07
CA VAL A 183 -35.93 4.59 1.38
C VAL A 183 -35.66 3.29 2.12
N ILE A 184 -34.56 3.27 2.88
CA ILE A 184 -34.14 2.13 3.70
C ILE A 184 -34.63 2.29 5.14
N VAL A 185 -34.45 3.49 5.70
CA VAL A 185 -35.02 3.87 7.00
C VAL A 185 -35.99 5.00 6.77
N ALA A 186 -37.27 4.73 7.04
CA ALA A 186 -38.34 5.71 6.93
C ALA A 186 -38.08 6.92 7.82
N GLN A 187 -38.65 8.05 7.41
CA GLN A 187 -38.56 9.33 8.07
C GLN A 187 -38.81 9.22 9.59
N HIS A 188 -37.93 9.82 10.38
CA HIS A 188 -38.01 9.81 11.84
C HIS A 188 -37.70 11.20 12.41
N GLU A 189 -38.56 11.69 13.30
CA GLU A 189 -38.38 12.98 13.98
C GLU A 189 -37.37 12.84 15.12
N ILE A 190 -36.14 13.28 14.85
CA ILE A 190 -35.03 13.22 15.80
C ILE A 190 -35.06 14.33 16.83
N SER A 191 -35.91 15.36 16.67
CA SER A 191 -36.21 16.32 17.73
C SER A 191 -37.14 15.77 18.82
N ALA A 192 -37.83 14.65 18.55
CA ALA A 192 -38.71 14.00 19.52
C ALA A 192 -38.04 12.80 20.22
N SER A 193 -37.23 12.02 19.50
CA SER A 193 -36.49 10.88 20.07
C SER A 193 -35.29 10.46 19.23
N SER A 194 -34.25 9.91 19.87
CA SER A 194 -33.09 9.31 19.18
C SER A 194 -33.49 8.14 18.28
N LYS A 195 -32.67 7.86 17.25
CA LYS A 195 -32.90 6.78 16.29
C LYS A 195 -31.68 5.86 16.18
N THR A 196 -31.92 4.55 16.27
CA THR A 196 -30.88 3.52 16.09
C THR A 196 -31.30 2.56 14.99
N PHE A 197 -30.37 2.20 14.10
CA PHE A 197 -30.60 1.24 13.00
C PHE A 197 -29.29 0.56 12.59
N GLN A 198 -29.42 -0.59 11.92
CA GLN A 198 -28.34 -1.30 11.24
C GLN A 198 -28.65 -1.35 9.74
N LEU A 199 -27.62 -1.49 8.92
CA LEU A 199 -27.73 -1.53 7.46
C LEU A 199 -26.90 -2.68 6.91
N ASP A 200 -27.36 -3.26 5.81
CA ASP A 200 -26.59 -4.21 5.03
C ASP A 200 -25.44 -3.49 4.29
N ALA A 201 -24.45 -4.23 3.83
CA ALA A 201 -23.31 -3.65 3.13
C ALA A 201 -23.76 -2.93 1.84
N GLY A 202 -23.26 -1.70 1.65
CA GLY A 202 -23.69 -0.82 0.56
C GLY A 202 -23.33 0.64 0.79
N SER A 203 -23.76 1.50 -0.13
CA SER A 203 -23.56 2.95 -0.06
C SER A 203 -24.90 3.64 0.18
N TYR A 204 -24.93 4.56 1.14
CA TYR A 204 -26.15 5.20 1.61
C TYR A 204 -25.93 6.69 1.85
N TYR A 205 -27.03 7.43 2.02
CA TYR A 205 -26.97 8.77 2.57
C TYR A 205 -28.09 9.01 3.61
N ILE A 206 -27.77 9.86 4.59
CA ILE A 206 -28.75 10.40 5.54
C ILE A 206 -29.20 11.77 5.05
N GLU A 207 -30.48 11.89 4.73
CA GLU A 207 -31.14 13.17 4.52
C GLU A 207 -31.52 13.76 5.87
N TYR A 208 -30.93 14.91 6.23
CA TYR A 208 -31.23 15.65 7.45
C TYR A 208 -31.96 16.95 7.10
N GLY A 209 -33.12 17.14 7.73
CA GLY A 209 -34.03 18.22 7.41
C GLY A 209 -34.99 18.56 8.54
N PHE A 210 -36.00 19.35 8.22
CA PHE A 210 -37.01 19.80 9.17
C PHE A 210 -38.38 19.97 8.53
N ASN A 211 -39.43 20.01 9.36
CA ASN A 211 -40.79 20.31 8.93
C ASN A 211 -40.99 21.82 8.76
N ALA A 212 -40.64 22.34 7.58
CA ALA A 212 -40.53 23.77 7.34
C ALA A 212 -41.90 24.48 7.34
N THR A 213 -41.93 25.69 7.90
CA THR A 213 -43.04 26.64 7.72
C THR A 213 -42.73 27.58 6.56
N ALA A 214 -43.72 27.93 5.73
CA ALA A 214 -43.48 28.83 4.59
C ALA A 214 -43.27 30.28 5.07
N ILE A 215 -42.21 30.95 4.58
CA ILE A 215 -41.78 32.29 5.03
C ILE A 215 -41.64 33.30 3.89
N GLY A 216 -42.08 32.94 2.68
CA GLY A 216 -42.03 33.76 1.48
C GLY A 216 -40.82 33.46 0.60
N GLY A 217 -40.68 34.21 -0.51
CA GLY A 217 -39.51 34.14 -1.41
C GLY A 217 -39.23 32.80 -2.11
N GLY A 218 -40.22 31.92 -2.23
CA GLY A 218 -40.06 30.61 -2.87
C GLY A 218 -39.88 29.43 -1.89
N THR A 219 -39.82 29.69 -0.59
CA THR A 219 -39.81 28.64 0.44
C THR A 219 -41.17 27.91 0.48
N SER A 220 -41.13 26.57 0.54
CA SER A 220 -42.33 25.73 0.66
C SER A 220 -42.46 25.15 2.07
N SER A 221 -43.71 24.85 2.48
CA SER A 221 -43.99 24.23 3.78
C SER A 221 -43.93 22.70 3.69
N GLY A 222 -43.52 22.05 4.78
CA GLY A 222 -43.44 20.59 4.92
C GLY A 222 -42.01 20.09 5.09
N TYR A 223 -41.85 18.77 5.14
CA TYR A 223 -40.53 18.14 5.32
C TYR A 223 -39.57 18.52 4.19
N THR A 224 -38.55 19.29 4.54
CA THR A 224 -37.54 19.84 3.64
C THR A 224 -36.17 19.36 4.08
N GLY A 225 -35.46 18.64 3.22
CA GLY A 225 -34.07 18.22 3.44
C GLY A 225 -33.12 19.39 3.20
N ILE A 226 -32.13 19.56 4.07
CA ILE A 226 -31.07 20.57 3.91
C ILE A 226 -29.73 19.91 3.65
N TYR A 227 -29.42 18.84 4.37
CA TYR A 227 -28.13 18.15 4.26
C TYR A 227 -28.32 16.70 3.81
N LYS A 228 -27.39 16.22 2.99
CA LYS A 228 -27.16 14.79 2.74
C LYS A 228 -25.79 14.41 3.26
N TYR A 229 -25.73 13.42 4.16
CA TYR A 229 -24.47 12.84 4.64
C TYR A 229 -24.25 11.49 3.96
N TYR A 230 -23.21 11.37 3.14
CA TYR A 230 -22.88 10.14 2.40
C TYR A 230 -21.98 9.23 3.23
N PHE A 231 -22.29 7.94 3.28
CA PHE A 231 -21.49 6.97 4.02
C PHE A 231 -21.59 5.57 3.41
N ASN A 232 -20.60 4.73 3.70
CA ASN A 232 -20.52 3.36 3.25
C ASN A 232 -20.63 2.39 4.41
N VAL A 233 -21.28 1.26 4.19
CA VAL A 233 -21.38 0.15 5.15
C VAL A 233 -20.65 -1.04 4.54
N PHE A 234 -19.65 -1.54 5.27
CA PHE A 234 -18.81 -2.64 4.82
C PHE A 234 -19.13 -3.91 5.60
N GLU A 235 -19.03 -5.06 4.92
CA GLU A 235 -18.97 -6.34 5.62
C GLU A 235 -17.67 -6.41 6.44
N ARG A 236 -17.74 -7.02 7.62
CA ARG A 236 -16.52 -7.33 8.35
C ARG A 236 -15.79 -8.44 7.61
N GLU A 237 -14.68 -8.11 6.95
CA GLU A 237 -13.78 -9.12 6.42
C GLU A 237 -13.00 -9.78 7.56
N ASP A 238 -13.34 -11.04 7.86
CA ASP A 238 -12.48 -11.88 8.69
C ASP A 238 -11.22 -12.24 7.90
N ASN A 239 -10.09 -11.71 8.34
CA ASN A 239 -8.79 -12.01 7.75
C ASN A 239 -8.45 -13.47 8.05
N SER A 240 -8.62 -14.39 7.10
CA SER A 240 -8.28 -15.82 7.24
C SER A 240 -6.96 -16.17 6.54
N VAL A 241 -6.35 -17.30 6.91
CA VAL A 241 -5.14 -17.79 6.22
C VAL A 241 -5.45 -18.03 4.74
N TYR A 242 -6.66 -18.51 4.43
CA TYR A 242 -7.15 -18.64 3.06
C TYR A 242 -7.15 -17.31 2.30
N ALA A 243 -7.64 -16.22 2.93
CA ALA A 243 -7.65 -14.90 2.32
C ALA A 243 -6.23 -14.37 2.04
N LEU A 244 -5.27 -14.65 2.92
CA LEU A 244 -3.86 -14.30 2.67
C LEU A 244 -3.26 -15.08 1.50
N VAL A 245 -3.49 -16.39 1.42
CA VAL A 245 -2.98 -17.22 0.31
C VAL A 245 -3.60 -16.79 -1.02
N ASN A 246 -4.89 -16.48 -1.04
CA ASN A 246 -5.52 -15.90 -2.23
C ASN A 246 -4.97 -14.52 -2.59
N LEU A 247 -4.70 -13.66 -1.60
CA LEU A 247 -4.06 -12.37 -1.89
C LEU A 247 -2.67 -12.55 -2.53
N VAL A 248 -1.90 -13.53 -2.04
CA VAL A 248 -0.60 -13.88 -2.65
C VAL A 248 -0.79 -14.34 -4.09
N ARG A 249 -1.73 -15.27 -4.32
CA ARG A 249 -2.12 -15.74 -5.65
C ARG A 249 -2.47 -14.57 -6.57
N ASP A 250 -3.32 -13.66 -6.11
CA ASP A 250 -3.78 -12.49 -6.87
C ASP A 250 -2.65 -11.50 -7.18
N VAL A 251 -1.77 -11.22 -6.21
CA VAL A 251 -0.65 -10.28 -6.36
C VAL A 251 0.37 -10.81 -7.37
N ILE A 252 0.70 -12.10 -7.29
CA ILE A 252 1.66 -12.68 -8.23
C ILE A 252 1.09 -12.63 -9.67
N SER A 253 -0.19 -12.97 -9.85
CA SER A 253 -0.87 -12.90 -11.14
C SER A 253 -0.96 -11.45 -11.67
N LYS A 254 -1.26 -10.46 -10.81
CA LYS A 254 -1.49 -9.05 -11.22
C LYS A 254 -0.20 -8.28 -11.52
N PHE A 255 0.88 -8.53 -10.79
CA PHE A 255 2.13 -7.75 -10.88
C PHE A 255 3.33 -8.53 -11.46
N GLY A 256 3.24 -9.85 -11.55
CA GLY A 256 4.28 -10.72 -12.12
C GLY A 256 4.41 -10.67 -13.64
N GLY A 257 3.61 -9.85 -14.34
CA GLY A 257 3.80 -9.51 -15.76
C GLY A 257 3.45 -10.59 -16.78
N ILE A 258 2.82 -11.70 -16.39
CA ILE A 258 2.49 -12.81 -17.31
C ILE A 258 0.98 -12.88 -17.62
N GLU A 259 0.10 -12.41 -16.73
CA GLU A 259 -1.33 -12.69 -16.84
C GLU A 259 -2.18 -11.50 -17.29
N SER A 260 -2.99 -11.72 -18.33
CA SER A 260 -4.04 -10.78 -18.74
C SER A 260 -5.23 -10.89 -17.78
N LYS A 261 -5.75 -9.75 -17.28
CA LYS A 261 -6.98 -9.71 -16.45
C LYS A 261 -8.18 -10.44 -17.06
N LEU A 262 -8.21 -10.66 -18.38
CA LEU A 262 -9.27 -11.38 -19.09
C LEU A 262 -9.27 -12.89 -18.85
N ASN A 263 -8.09 -13.50 -18.69
CA ASN A 263 -7.94 -14.95 -18.55
C ASN A 263 -7.59 -15.31 -17.11
N TYR A 264 -7.97 -14.47 -16.15
CA TYR A 264 -7.59 -14.55 -14.74
C TYR A 264 -7.93 -15.87 -14.04
N ALA A 265 -8.87 -16.66 -14.57
CA ALA A 265 -9.17 -17.99 -14.07
C ALA A 265 -8.26 -19.08 -14.69
N ASP A 266 -7.84 -18.88 -15.94
CA ASP A 266 -7.13 -19.85 -16.77
C ASP A 266 -5.60 -19.63 -16.82
N THR A 267 -5.11 -18.52 -16.27
CA THR A 267 -3.67 -18.17 -16.30
C THR A 267 -2.99 -18.24 -14.93
N ARG A 268 -3.71 -18.62 -13.87
CA ARG A 268 -3.20 -18.56 -12.51
C ARG A 268 -2.01 -19.48 -12.34
N ILE A 269 -1.01 -19.02 -11.61
CA ILE A 269 0.21 -19.82 -11.37
C ILE A 269 -0.10 -21.10 -10.62
N PHE A 270 -1.06 -21.05 -9.68
CA PHE A 270 -1.50 -22.23 -8.94
C PHE A 270 -2.94 -22.11 -8.47
N ASP A 271 -3.53 -23.26 -8.18
CA ASP A 271 -4.80 -23.47 -7.49
C ASP A 271 -4.54 -24.01 -6.07
N ILE A 272 -5.40 -23.65 -5.12
CA ILE A 272 -5.27 -24.13 -3.74
C ILE A 272 -5.93 -25.50 -3.66
N ASP A 273 -5.22 -26.49 -3.13
CA ASP A 273 -5.77 -27.85 -2.95
C ASP A 273 -7.12 -27.81 -2.19
N PRO A 274 -8.22 -28.32 -2.78
CA PRO A 274 -9.53 -28.33 -2.13
C PRO A 274 -9.54 -28.99 -0.75
N THR A 275 -8.62 -29.93 -0.49
CA THR A 275 -8.53 -30.65 0.79
C THR A 275 -8.10 -29.76 1.96
N ILE A 276 -7.43 -28.64 1.69
CA ILE A 276 -6.94 -27.72 2.73
C ILE A 276 -7.79 -26.44 2.86
N VAL A 277 -8.70 -26.17 1.93
CA VAL A 277 -9.46 -24.90 1.86
C VAL A 277 -10.28 -24.63 3.12
N ASP A 278 -11.03 -25.62 3.60
CA ASP A 278 -11.92 -25.44 4.76
C ASP A 278 -11.13 -25.17 6.05
N GLU A 279 -9.97 -25.82 6.19
CA GLU A 279 -9.05 -25.57 7.29
C GLU A 279 -8.46 -24.15 7.22
N LEU A 280 -7.97 -23.74 6.04
CA LEU A 280 -7.39 -22.41 5.86
C LEU A 280 -8.40 -21.28 6.13
N LYS A 281 -9.69 -21.52 5.85
CA LYS A 281 -10.78 -20.56 6.15
C LYS A 281 -11.11 -20.48 7.64
N ALA A 282 -10.97 -21.59 8.37
CA ALA A 282 -11.28 -21.65 9.79
C ALA A 282 -10.25 -20.93 10.68
N ILE A 283 -9.03 -20.69 10.18
CA ILE A 283 -7.94 -20.10 10.95
C ILE A 283 -7.86 -18.59 10.64
N GLU A 284 -8.04 -17.78 11.69
CA GLU A 284 -7.85 -16.33 11.62
C GLU A 284 -6.37 -16.02 11.38
N ALA A 285 -6.08 -15.31 10.31
CA ALA A 285 -4.76 -14.85 9.97
C ALA A 285 -4.43 -13.52 10.67
N PRO A 286 -3.21 -13.38 11.21
CA PRO A 286 -2.75 -12.10 11.68
C PRO A 286 -2.58 -11.11 10.53
N GLN A 287 -2.56 -9.84 10.87
CA GLN A 287 -2.21 -8.79 9.92
C GLN A 287 -0.79 -9.04 9.42
N THR A 288 -0.63 -9.06 8.11
CA THR A 288 0.66 -9.43 7.51
C THR A 288 1.10 -8.33 6.57
N PHE A 289 2.34 -7.89 6.78
CA PHE A 289 3.03 -6.96 5.91
C PHE A 289 4.28 -7.64 5.39
N ILE A 290 4.44 -7.66 4.08
CA ILE A 290 5.54 -8.34 3.41
C ILE A 290 6.09 -7.41 2.35
N GLN A 291 7.40 -7.20 2.36
CA GLN A 291 8.10 -6.48 1.30
C GLN A 291 9.27 -7.30 0.78
N LYS A 292 9.49 -7.24 -0.53
CA LYS A 292 10.65 -7.80 -1.24
C LYS A 292 10.94 -9.27 -0.90
N ALA A 293 9.91 -10.10 -0.90
CA ALA A 293 10.03 -11.53 -0.66
C ALA A 293 9.58 -12.34 -1.89
N THR A 294 10.19 -13.50 -2.13
CA THR A 294 9.70 -14.41 -3.19
C THR A 294 8.34 -14.98 -2.81
N ALA A 295 7.51 -15.36 -3.78
CA ALA A 295 6.21 -15.98 -3.51
C ALA A 295 6.35 -17.19 -2.57
N ARG A 296 7.41 -17.99 -2.71
CA ARG A 296 7.71 -19.11 -1.80
C ARG A 296 7.98 -18.66 -0.37
N GLN A 297 8.79 -17.61 -0.18
CA GLN A 297 9.08 -17.05 1.15
C GLN A 297 7.80 -16.54 1.82
N VAL A 298 6.93 -15.90 1.04
CA VAL A 298 5.65 -15.39 1.51
C VAL A 298 4.70 -16.51 1.90
N LEU A 299 4.50 -17.50 1.03
CA LEU A 299 3.63 -18.64 1.29
C LEU A 299 4.12 -19.46 2.50
N ASN A 300 5.42 -19.71 2.61
CA ASN A 300 5.99 -20.36 3.79
C ASN A 300 5.82 -19.52 5.06
N GLY A 301 5.95 -18.19 4.97
CA GLY A 301 5.67 -17.29 6.10
C GLY A 301 4.21 -17.37 6.56
N ILE A 302 3.27 -17.51 5.63
CA ILE A 302 1.84 -17.70 5.93
C ILE A 302 1.59 -19.10 6.51
N PHE A 303 2.14 -20.15 5.90
CA PHE A 303 1.92 -21.53 6.36
C PHE A 303 2.63 -21.86 7.68
N GLN A 304 3.59 -21.06 8.14
CA GLN A 304 4.09 -21.14 9.50
C GLN A 304 2.98 -21.00 10.57
N TYR A 305 1.89 -20.27 10.29
CA TYR A 305 0.76 -20.15 11.22
C TYR A 305 0.02 -21.46 11.46
N ILE A 306 0.08 -22.37 10.50
CA ILE A 306 -0.55 -23.70 10.57
C ILE A 306 0.48 -24.82 10.75
N ASN A 307 1.73 -24.45 11.07
CA ASN A 307 2.87 -25.35 11.13
C ASN A 307 3.04 -26.18 9.84
N ALA A 308 3.06 -25.53 8.67
CA ALA A 308 3.31 -26.21 7.40
C ALA A 308 4.25 -25.43 6.46
N ILE A 309 4.73 -26.10 5.41
CA ILE A 309 5.45 -25.51 4.26
C ILE A 309 4.64 -25.63 2.98
N SER A 310 4.82 -24.68 2.07
CA SER A 310 4.22 -24.71 0.74
C SER A 310 4.89 -25.77 -0.14
N ARG A 311 4.10 -26.57 -0.85
CA ARG A 311 4.54 -27.52 -1.88
C ARG A 311 3.74 -27.31 -3.16
N LEU A 312 4.43 -27.22 -4.31
CA LEU A 312 3.78 -27.06 -5.61
C LEU A 312 3.85 -28.37 -6.39
N ARG A 313 2.70 -28.85 -6.88
CA ARG A 313 2.61 -30.04 -7.75
C ARG A 313 2.22 -29.62 -9.16
N TYR A 314 2.91 -30.17 -10.16
CA TYR A 314 2.60 -29.88 -11.55
C TYR A 314 1.31 -30.62 -11.98
N GLN A 315 0.49 -29.97 -12.82
CA GLN A 315 -0.64 -30.59 -13.51
C GLN A 315 -0.53 -30.34 -15.02
N GLU A 316 -0.67 -31.40 -15.83
CA GLU A 316 -0.37 -31.35 -17.27
C GLU A 316 -1.37 -30.50 -18.09
N ASP A 317 -2.60 -30.30 -17.57
CA ASP A 317 -3.72 -29.63 -18.27
C ASP A 317 -4.48 -28.61 -17.40
N ASP A 318 -3.98 -28.29 -16.21
CA ASP A 318 -4.61 -27.35 -15.26
C ASP A 318 -3.53 -26.50 -14.55
N ASN A 319 -3.94 -25.53 -13.75
CA ASN A 319 -3.01 -24.77 -12.92
C ASN A 319 -2.31 -25.69 -11.90
N ASP A 320 -1.07 -25.36 -11.55
CA ASP A 320 -0.31 -26.14 -10.57
C ASP A 320 -1.06 -26.19 -9.23
N LEU A 321 -0.95 -27.28 -8.48
CA LEU A 321 -1.65 -27.43 -7.20
C LEU A 321 -0.76 -27.02 -6.03
N LEU A 322 -1.17 -25.99 -5.28
CA LEU A 322 -0.55 -25.61 -4.01
C LEU A 322 -1.09 -26.51 -2.90
N THR A 323 -0.19 -27.34 -2.38
CA THR A 323 -0.39 -28.24 -1.25
C THR A 323 0.46 -27.80 -0.07
N ILE A 324 0.21 -28.40 1.10
CA ILE A 324 0.99 -28.14 2.31
C ILE A 324 1.62 -29.43 2.83
N ASP A 325 2.78 -29.30 3.44
CA ASP A 325 3.44 -30.38 4.17
C ASP A 325 3.59 -29.93 5.63
N ARG A 326 2.99 -30.69 6.57
CA ARG A 326 2.86 -30.27 7.97
C ARG A 326 4.07 -30.70 8.79
N PHE A 327 4.52 -29.81 9.66
CA PHE A 327 5.49 -30.15 10.69
C PHE A 327 4.82 -30.96 11.80
N ASN A 328 5.56 -31.93 12.37
CA ASN A 328 5.22 -32.66 13.59
C ASN A 328 4.02 -33.63 13.53
N GLU A 329 3.47 -33.94 12.35
CA GLU A 329 2.56 -35.07 12.24
C GLU A 329 3.35 -36.38 12.12
N THR A 330 3.33 -37.20 13.18
CA THR A 330 3.85 -38.56 13.11
C THR A 330 2.88 -39.41 12.28
N SER A 331 3.28 -39.76 11.08
CA SER A 331 2.45 -40.44 10.07
C SER A 331 2.49 -41.97 10.15
N GLY A 332 3.33 -42.56 11.00
CA GLY A 332 3.43 -44.02 11.12
C GLY A 332 4.43 -44.52 12.17
N GLU A 333 4.52 -45.85 12.31
CA GLU A 333 5.48 -46.54 13.17
C GLU A 333 6.49 -47.35 12.33
N PHE A 334 7.74 -47.46 12.78
CA PHE A 334 8.74 -48.33 12.15
C PHE A 334 9.58 -49.10 13.16
N THR A 335 10.03 -50.29 12.78
CA THR A 335 10.97 -51.12 13.56
C THR A 335 12.36 -51.15 12.92
N LEU A 336 13.41 -51.16 13.75
CA LEU A 336 14.80 -51.30 13.31
C LEU A 336 15.16 -52.80 13.16
N GLU A 337 14.66 -53.45 12.11
CA GLU A 337 14.99 -54.83 11.74
C GLU A 337 15.61 -54.89 10.33
N ASP A 338 16.44 -55.91 10.04
CA ASP A 338 17.10 -56.14 8.73
C ASP A 338 17.91 -54.95 8.15
N LEU A 339 18.85 -54.42 8.94
CA LEU A 339 19.70 -53.29 8.57
C LEU A 339 20.92 -53.70 7.74
N SER A 340 21.20 -52.98 6.64
CA SER A 340 22.41 -53.21 5.84
C SER A 340 23.66 -52.53 6.42
N HIS A 341 23.52 -51.33 7.00
CA HIS A 341 24.58 -50.54 7.67
C HIS A 341 24.00 -49.71 8.83
N TYR A 342 24.81 -49.43 9.87
CA TYR A 342 24.44 -48.61 11.03
C TYR A 342 25.60 -47.70 11.48
N SER A 343 25.35 -46.41 11.69
CA SER A 343 26.33 -45.48 12.27
C SER A 343 25.67 -44.38 13.12
N SER A 344 26.42 -43.86 14.10
CA SER A 344 25.98 -42.73 14.95
C SER A 344 27.10 -41.69 15.04
N ARG A 345 26.74 -40.41 14.92
CA ARG A 345 27.66 -39.27 14.95
C ARG A 345 27.05 -38.09 15.73
N GLN A 346 27.91 -37.32 16.39
CA GLN A 346 27.57 -36.09 17.11
C GLN A 346 28.54 -34.98 16.65
N ASP A 347 28.02 -33.82 16.25
CA ASP A 347 28.85 -32.73 15.73
C ASP A 347 28.98 -31.58 16.74
N ALA A 348 30.21 -31.26 17.15
CA ALA A 348 30.51 -30.30 18.22
C ALA A 348 30.54 -28.83 17.75
N GLN A 349 30.52 -28.61 16.43
CA GLN A 349 30.66 -27.27 15.84
C GLN A 349 29.38 -26.40 15.94
N ASN A 350 28.22 -27.02 16.20
CA ASN A 350 26.93 -26.34 16.36
C ASN A 350 26.68 -25.77 17.78
N LEU A 351 27.67 -25.82 18.68
CA LEU A 351 27.54 -25.37 20.08
C LEU A 351 27.58 -23.84 20.26
N ALA A 352 27.88 -23.06 19.21
CA ALA A 352 28.16 -21.62 19.30
C ALA A 352 27.42 -20.78 18.25
N ASN A 353 26.17 -21.10 17.91
CA ASN A 353 25.42 -20.28 16.95
C ASN A 353 24.68 -19.12 17.61
N LYS A 354 24.88 -17.93 17.04
CA LYS A 354 24.20 -16.67 17.36
C LYS A 354 23.04 -16.50 16.38
N GLY A 355 21.80 -16.56 16.88
CA GLY A 355 20.61 -16.26 16.08
C GLY A 355 20.30 -14.76 16.14
N ILE A 356 20.25 -14.11 14.99
CA ILE A 356 19.70 -12.75 14.84
C ILE A 356 18.45 -12.91 13.99
N ASN A 357 17.27 -12.65 14.55
CA ASN A 357 16.04 -12.57 13.79
C ASN A 357 15.74 -11.11 13.48
N TRP A 358 15.66 -10.81 12.19
CA TRP A 358 15.22 -9.53 11.67
C TRP A 358 13.70 -9.59 11.50
N LEU A 359 12.96 -8.77 12.23
CA LEU A 359 11.52 -8.58 12.04
C LEU A 359 11.33 -7.22 11.37
N GLU A 360 11.19 -7.23 10.05
CA GLU A 360 10.93 -6.01 9.29
C GLU A 360 9.44 -5.64 9.40
N GLN A 361 9.18 -4.35 9.70
CA GLN A 361 7.88 -3.68 9.54
C GLN A 361 6.69 -4.36 10.23
N VAL A 362 6.69 -4.32 11.56
CA VAL A 362 5.57 -4.81 12.38
C VAL A 362 4.55 -3.69 12.56
N LEU A 363 3.30 -3.95 12.17
CA LEU A 363 2.17 -3.08 12.47
C LEU A 363 1.74 -3.26 13.94
N PRO A 364 1.28 -2.21 14.63
CA PRO A 364 0.75 -2.34 15.97
C PRO A 364 -0.50 -3.23 15.98
N ASN A 365 -0.66 -4.04 17.04
CA ASN A 365 -1.84 -4.90 17.20
C ASN A 365 -3.18 -4.15 17.31
N ASN A 366 -3.13 -2.87 17.72
CA ASN A 366 -4.30 -2.00 17.74
C ASN A 366 -4.07 -0.86 16.75
N LEU A 367 -4.82 -0.88 15.65
CA LEU A 367 -4.83 0.16 14.61
C LEU A 367 -5.98 1.16 14.80
N GLU A 368 -6.75 1.06 15.87
CA GLU A 368 -7.73 2.09 16.25
C GLU A 368 -7.00 3.34 16.76
N GLU A 369 -5.95 3.15 17.57
CA GLU A 369 -5.16 4.24 18.11
C GLU A 369 -3.92 4.58 17.25
N PRO A 370 -3.54 5.87 17.12
CA PRO A 370 -2.33 6.26 16.43
C PRO A 370 -1.07 5.75 17.16
N THR A 371 -0.05 5.33 16.41
CA THR A 371 1.23 4.91 17.02
C THR A 371 2.09 6.08 17.46
N LEU A 372 1.96 7.20 16.75
CA LEU A 372 2.76 8.39 16.99
C LEU A 372 1.86 9.62 16.86
N LYS A 373 1.97 10.50 17.85
CA LYS A 373 1.43 11.85 17.81
C LYS A 373 2.61 12.81 17.75
N THR A 374 2.65 13.67 16.74
CA THR A 374 3.75 14.59 16.52
C THR A 374 3.23 16.01 16.31
N PRO A 375 3.70 16.99 17.11
CA PRO A 375 4.54 16.85 18.32
C PRO A 375 3.78 16.28 19.54
N SER A 376 4.48 16.02 20.65
CA SER A 376 3.87 15.54 21.91
C SER A 376 2.66 16.38 22.33
N GLU A 377 1.65 15.73 22.94
CA GLU A 377 0.29 16.26 23.21
C GLU A 377 0.25 17.77 23.52
N ASP A 378 -0.68 18.46 22.83
CA ASP A 378 -0.97 19.91 22.82
C ASP A 378 0.07 20.84 22.16
N ASN A 379 1.07 20.29 21.45
CA ASN A 379 1.99 21.12 20.68
C ASN A 379 1.71 21.01 19.18
N PHE A 380 2.21 22.01 18.44
CA PHE A 380 2.16 22.03 16.98
C PHE A 380 3.56 22.06 16.36
N LYS A 381 3.71 21.40 15.21
CA LYS A 381 4.92 21.34 14.40
C LYS A 381 4.80 22.33 13.25
N THR A 382 5.88 23.04 12.97
CA THR A 382 5.96 23.96 11.83
C THR A 382 6.55 23.28 10.59
N VAL A 383 6.27 23.86 9.44
CA VAL A 383 6.75 23.39 8.13
C VAL A 383 8.26 23.54 7.99
N ARG A 384 8.86 22.71 7.14
CA ARG A 384 10.29 22.78 6.78
C ARG A 384 10.43 22.69 5.26
N SER A 385 11.60 23.07 4.74
CA SER A 385 11.94 22.80 3.34
C SER A 385 13.00 21.70 3.27
N THR A 386 13.00 20.94 2.17
CA THR A 386 14.12 20.07 1.78
C THR A 386 15.36 20.88 1.42
N ASN A 387 15.17 22.14 1.00
CA ASN A 387 16.23 23.07 0.61
C ASN A 387 16.66 23.97 1.77
N ILE A 388 17.81 24.65 1.60
CA ILE A 388 18.40 25.56 2.61
C ILE A 388 17.50 26.78 2.88
N GLN A 389 16.59 27.12 1.97
CA GLN A 389 15.64 28.22 2.10
C GLN A 389 14.21 27.70 1.98
N ILE A 390 13.34 28.11 2.91
CA ILE A 390 11.90 27.87 2.81
C ILE A 390 11.33 28.93 1.86
N LYS A 391 10.70 28.47 0.79
CA LYS A 391 9.97 29.29 -0.17
C LYS A 391 8.51 28.83 -0.17
N GLU A 392 7.62 29.70 -0.64
CA GLU A 392 6.19 29.42 -0.80
C GLU A 392 5.95 28.18 -1.67
N ASP A 393 6.74 28.01 -2.74
CA ASP A 393 6.64 26.90 -3.69
C ASP A 393 7.20 25.55 -3.18
N GLN A 394 7.92 25.53 -2.05
CA GLN A 394 8.70 24.35 -1.62
C GLN A 394 8.79 24.23 -0.10
N PHE A 395 7.68 23.83 0.53
CA PHE A 395 7.66 23.41 1.93
C PHE A 395 6.84 22.14 2.16
N GLU A 396 7.27 21.41 3.18
CA GLU A 396 6.74 20.10 3.57
C GLU A 396 6.69 19.99 5.10
N LEU A 397 5.76 19.19 5.60
CA LEU A 397 5.75 18.78 6.99
C LEU A 397 6.56 17.50 7.14
N LYS A 398 7.78 17.61 7.67
CA LYS A 398 8.63 16.44 7.93
C LYS A 398 8.06 15.59 9.05
N LEU A 399 8.04 14.28 8.85
CA LEU A 399 7.60 13.30 9.83
C LEU A 399 8.81 12.62 10.48
N GLU A 400 8.60 12.00 11.64
CA GLU A 400 9.66 11.34 12.39
C GLU A 400 9.90 9.91 11.90
N ARG A 401 8.85 9.27 11.38
CA ARG A 401 8.87 7.91 10.84
C ARG A 401 7.99 7.82 9.59
N PRO A 402 8.19 6.81 8.73
CA PRO A 402 7.37 6.63 7.54
C PRO A 402 5.90 6.35 7.89
N ILE A 403 4.97 6.96 7.14
CA ILE A 403 3.52 6.78 7.36
C ILE A 403 3.07 5.42 6.83
N TYR A 404 2.32 4.67 7.65
CA TYR A 404 1.47 3.58 7.19
C TYR A 404 0.06 4.09 6.86
N GLN A 405 -0.56 4.78 7.83
CA GLN A 405 -1.91 5.34 7.71
C GLN A 405 -2.03 6.60 8.56
N LEU A 406 -2.58 7.66 7.98
CA LEU A 406 -2.92 8.87 8.69
C LEU A 406 -4.20 8.66 9.53
N LYS A 407 -4.22 9.14 10.77
CA LYS A 407 -5.40 9.11 11.64
C LYS A 407 -6.00 10.48 11.90
N ARG A 408 -5.16 11.49 12.14
CA ARG A 408 -5.60 12.85 12.40
C ARG A 408 -4.59 13.86 11.88
N PHE A 409 -5.07 14.94 11.28
CA PHE A 409 -4.27 16.04 10.77
C PHE A 409 -4.98 17.36 11.10
N THR A 410 -4.50 18.07 12.10
CA THR A 410 -5.11 19.33 12.56
C THR A 410 -4.15 20.49 12.37
N THR A 411 -4.69 21.68 12.12
CA THR A 411 -3.96 22.94 12.09
C THR A 411 -4.53 23.91 13.11
N SER A 412 -3.67 24.68 13.77
CA SER A 412 -4.11 25.80 14.61
C SER A 412 -4.14 27.07 13.75
N LEU A 413 -5.31 27.72 13.74
CA LEU A 413 -5.51 29.04 13.20
C LEU A 413 -5.47 30.06 14.34
N GLY A 414 -5.30 31.34 13.99
CA GLY A 414 -5.35 32.43 14.97
C GLY A 414 -6.78 32.69 15.45
N THR A 415 -7.27 33.92 15.26
CA THR A 415 -8.65 34.27 15.58
C THR A 415 -9.55 34.03 14.36
N VAL A 416 -10.65 33.32 14.59
CA VAL A 416 -11.75 33.18 13.63
C VAL A 416 -12.99 33.82 14.26
N THR A 417 -13.62 34.74 13.54
CA THR A 417 -14.82 35.45 14.00
C THR A 417 -16.02 35.02 13.16
N TYR A 418 -17.07 34.55 13.83
CA TYR A 418 -18.37 34.27 13.21
C TYR A 418 -19.35 35.37 13.59
N THR A 419 -19.78 36.15 12.61
CA THR A 419 -20.65 37.32 12.82
C THR A 419 -22.08 37.00 12.40
N PHE A 420 -23.04 37.31 13.28
CA PHE A 420 -24.48 37.33 12.98
C PHE A 420 -24.94 38.76 12.72
N GLY A 421 -25.71 38.98 11.67
CA GLY A 421 -26.34 40.27 11.36
C GLY A 421 -25.69 41.03 10.20
N ASP A 422 -25.97 42.33 10.12
CA ASP A 422 -25.50 43.24 9.05
C ASP A 422 -24.79 44.47 9.64
N ILE A 423 -24.26 45.35 8.80
CA ILE A 423 -23.48 46.56 9.10
C ILE A 423 -24.08 47.45 10.22
N ILE A 424 -25.40 47.39 10.47
CA ILE A 424 -26.09 48.21 11.48
C ILE A 424 -26.05 47.60 12.89
N GLU A 425 -26.26 46.29 13.00
CA GLU A 425 -26.26 45.53 14.26
C GLU A 425 -25.64 44.16 13.99
N THR A 426 -24.46 43.94 14.56
CA THR A 426 -23.71 42.68 14.46
C THR A 426 -23.49 42.08 15.86
N ILE A 427 -23.52 40.75 15.92
CA ILE A 427 -23.10 39.96 17.08
C ILE A 427 -21.94 39.08 16.64
N ASP A 428 -20.77 39.28 17.25
CA ASP A 428 -19.55 38.56 16.90
C ASP A 428 -19.27 37.44 17.92
N LEU A 429 -19.07 36.22 17.41
CA LEU A 429 -18.51 35.10 18.15
C LEU A 429 -17.05 34.91 17.76
N ASP A 430 -16.15 35.27 18.66
CA ASP A 430 -14.71 35.11 18.47
C ASP A 430 -14.22 33.75 18.99
N TYR A 431 -13.50 33.02 18.14
CA TYR A 431 -12.79 31.79 18.46
C TYR A 431 -11.29 32.05 18.42
N ASP A 432 -10.65 32.12 19.58
CA ASP A 432 -9.20 32.25 19.70
C ASP A 432 -8.51 30.88 19.63
N ASP A 433 -7.35 30.84 18.96
CA ASP A 433 -6.53 29.63 18.75
C ASP A 433 -7.33 28.45 18.16
N PHE A 434 -8.18 28.74 17.17
CA PHE A 434 -9.11 27.77 16.60
C PHE A 434 -8.39 26.57 15.95
N GLU A 435 -8.68 25.35 16.43
CA GLU A 435 -8.14 24.12 15.87
C GLU A 435 -9.05 23.57 14.77
N LEU A 436 -8.55 23.55 13.54
CA LEU A 436 -9.25 23.02 12.37
C LEU A 436 -8.75 21.62 12.04
N ASP A 437 -9.68 20.68 11.88
CA ASP A 437 -9.39 19.31 11.43
C ASP A 437 -9.39 19.23 9.90
N LEU A 438 -8.23 18.88 9.33
CA LEU A 438 -7.97 18.73 7.91
C LEU A 438 -7.85 17.26 7.49
N THR A 439 -8.09 16.30 8.40
CA THR A 439 -7.93 14.85 8.14
C THR A 439 -8.75 14.41 6.93
N SER A 440 -9.95 14.96 6.81
CA SER A 440 -10.93 14.61 5.78
C SER A 440 -10.56 15.11 4.36
N ARG A 441 -9.57 16.02 4.28
CA ARG A 441 -9.02 16.60 3.06
C ARG A 441 -7.58 16.16 2.78
N LEU A 442 -6.99 15.31 3.63
CA LEU A 442 -5.67 14.72 3.42
C LEU A 442 -5.84 13.26 2.98
N VAL A 443 -6.02 13.06 1.68
CA VAL A 443 -6.38 11.75 1.08
C VAL A 443 -5.14 10.98 0.58
N ASN A 444 -5.30 9.70 0.27
CA ASN A 444 -4.21 8.94 -0.38
C ASN A 444 -3.96 9.52 -1.79
N LYS A 445 -2.70 9.57 -2.25
CA LYS A 445 -2.38 10.04 -3.61
C LYS A 445 -3.17 9.33 -4.71
N GLU A 446 -3.44 8.02 -4.59
CA GLU A 446 -4.26 7.32 -5.59
C GLU A 446 -5.67 7.89 -5.70
N GLU A 447 -6.26 8.31 -4.57
CA GLU A 447 -7.56 8.98 -4.55
C GLU A 447 -7.45 10.43 -5.03
N TRP A 448 -6.40 11.14 -4.60
CA TRP A 448 -6.14 12.52 -5.03
C TRP A 448 -5.99 12.62 -6.55
N ASP A 449 -5.29 11.68 -7.17
CA ASP A 449 -5.07 11.64 -8.62
C ASP A 449 -6.41 11.52 -9.41
N LEU A 450 -7.45 10.93 -8.81
CA LEU A 450 -8.80 10.79 -9.37
C LEU A 450 -9.69 12.02 -9.19
N LYS A 451 -9.34 12.97 -8.31
CA LYS A 451 -10.11 14.18 -8.07
C LYS A 451 -10.13 15.10 -9.31
N LEU A 452 -11.16 15.94 -9.40
CA LEU A 452 -11.35 16.84 -10.54
C LEU A 452 -10.35 18.00 -10.50
N THR A 453 -9.74 18.29 -11.64
CA THR A 453 -8.96 19.53 -11.83
C THR A 453 -9.92 20.63 -12.27
N THR A 454 -10.12 21.66 -11.45
CA THR A 454 -10.91 22.84 -11.84
C THR A 454 -10.10 23.67 -12.83
N VAL A 455 -10.74 24.14 -13.91
CA VAL A 455 -10.07 24.83 -15.02
C VAL A 455 -10.64 26.23 -15.16
N ASN A 456 -10.07 27.18 -14.43
CA ASN A 456 -10.12 28.59 -14.82
C ASN A 456 -8.67 29.07 -14.93
N PHE A 457 -8.33 29.74 -16.02
CA PHE A 457 -7.00 30.30 -16.20
C PHE A 457 -7.18 31.82 -16.31
N PRO A 458 -6.49 32.65 -15.51
CA PRO A 458 -5.41 32.34 -14.57
C PRO A 458 -5.84 32.15 -13.10
N THR A 459 -7.14 32.13 -12.80
CA THR A 459 -7.68 32.08 -11.42
C THR A 459 -8.19 30.68 -11.08
N VAL A 460 -8.07 30.26 -9.83
CA VAL A 460 -8.65 28.97 -9.41
C VAL A 460 -10.06 29.19 -8.87
N ASP A 461 -10.98 28.32 -9.25
CA ASP A 461 -12.34 28.32 -8.72
C ASP A 461 -12.34 27.55 -7.39
N THR A 462 -12.28 28.29 -6.27
CA THR A 462 -12.53 27.75 -4.93
C THR A 462 -14.03 27.68 -4.66
N GLN A 463 -14.42 26.83 -3.72
CA GLN A 463 -15.80 26.76 -3.26
C GLN A 463 -16.06 27.81 -2.18
N VAL A 464 -17.17 28.53 -2.32
CA VAL A 464 -17.56 29.60 -1.40
C VAL A 464 -18.26 29.05 -0.16
N PHE A 465 -18.40 29.88 0.87
CA PHE A 465 -19.19 29.55 2.05
C PHE A 465 -20.64 29.24 1.66
N TRP A 466 -21.14 28.09 2.12
CA TRP A 466 -22.46 27.53 1.74
C TRP A 466 -22.63 27.15 0.27
N ASP A 467 -21.54 26.80 -0.43
CA ASP A 467 -21.59 26.06 -1.69
C ASP A 467 -22.19 24.64 -1.49
N THR A 468 -22.92 24.12 -2.47
CA THR A 468 -23.61 22.84 -2.36
C THR A 468 -22.65 21.66 -2.22
N ASP A 469 -21.49 21.76 -2.85
CA ASP A 469 -20.59 20.63 -3.09
C ASP A 469 -19.32 20.71 -2.23
N ILE A 470 -19.19 21.71 -1.35
CA ILE A 470 -17.96 21.93 -0.57
C ILE A 470 -17.58 20.77 0.34
N GLY A 471 -18.59 20.09 0.90
CA GLY A 471 -18.39 18.92 1.73
C GLY A 471 -18.22 17.61 0.95
N LEU A 472 -18.37 17.62 -0.38
CA LEU A 472 -18.08 16.47 -1.25
C LEU A 472 -16.58 16.37 -1.56
N ARG A 473 -15.84 17.48 -1.42
CA ARG A 473 -14.38 17.54 -1.56
C ARG A 473 -13.91 16.98 -2.91
N SER A 474 -14.62 17.30 -3.98
CA SER A 474 -14.42 16.75 -5.33
C SER A 474 -13.17 17.29 -6.04
N ASN A 475 -12.71 18.47 -5.63
CA ASN A 475 -11.70 19.24 -6.36
C ASN A 475 -10.28 18.91 -5.87
N LYS A 476 -9.29 18.85 -6.77
CA LYS A 476 -7.88 18.67 -6.38
C LYS A 476 -7.35 19.80 -5.50
N ILE A 477 -7.79 21.03 -5.77
CA ILE A 477 -7.45 22.26 -5.01
C ILE A 477 -7.92 22.26 -3.57
N SER A 478 -8.91 21.42 -3.28
CA SER A 478 -9.57 21.31 -1.98
C SER A 478 -8.93 20.25 -1.07
N ASN A 479 -7.96 19.49 -1.60
CA ASN A 479 -7.37 18.33 -0.93
C ASN A 479 -5.83 18.32 -1.01
N LEU A 480 -5.21 17.83 0.07
CA LEU A 480 -3.81 17.42 0.13
C LEU A 480 -3.69 15.91 -0.05
N TYR A 481 -2.47 15.43 -0.26
CA TYR A 481 -2.22 13.99 -0.42
C TYR A 481 -1.07 13.47 0.45
N TRP A 482 -1.12 12.17 0.72
CA TRP A 482 -0.01 11.40 1.30
C TRP A 482 0.14 10.03 0.61
N ARG A 483 1.30 9.39 0.73
CA ARG A 483 1.52 8.00 0.31
C ARG A 483 2.09 7.15 1.44
N GLN A 484 1.79 5.87 1.41
CA GLN A 484 2.39 4.91 2.32
C GLN A 484 3.92 4.87 2.12
N GLY A 485 4.67 4.94 3.22
CA GLY A 485 6.13 5.01 3.23
C GLY A 485 6.70 6.43 3.14
N ASP A 486 5.87 7.45 2.95
CA ASP A 486 6.34 8.84 2.92
C ASP A 486 6.88 9.26 4.30
N THR A 487 7.95 10.06 4.28
CA THR A 487 8.58 10.65 5.48
C THR A 487 8.28 12.14 5.62
N SER A 488 7.48 12.69 4.70
CA SER A 488 7.00 14.06 4.73
C SER A 488 5.65 14.19 4.02
N ILE A 489 4.83 15.15 4.45
CA ILE A 489 3.60 15.54 3.74
C ILE A 489 3.91 16.83 2.98
N LYS A 490 3.69 16.82 1.67
CA LYS A 490 3.94 17.98 0.82
C LYS A 490 2.72 18.89 0.83
N LEU A 491 2.94 20.19 1.10
CA LEU A 491 1.87 21.17 1.31
C LEU A 491 1.75 22.20 0.18
N ALA A 492 2.75 22.27 -0.69
CA ALA A 492 2.87 23.27 -1.76
C ALA A 492 3.22 22.64 -3.12
N ASP A 493 2.81 21.39 -3.34
CA ASP A 493 3.13 20.72 -4.60
C ASP A 493 2.39 21.39 -5.77
N PRO A 494 3.10 21.84 -6.82
CA PRO A 494 2.47 22.45 -7.98
C PRO A 494 1.82 21.38 -8.86
N TYR A 495 0.60 21.62 -9.35
CA TYR A 495 -0.07 20.74 -10.31
C TYR A 495 -0.98 21.52 -11.26
N GLY A 496 -1.16 21.02 -12.48
CA GLY A 496 -1.95 21.65 -13.54
C GLY A 496 -1.21 22.75 -14.30
N ASP A 497 -1.94 23.43 -15.21
CA ASP A 497 -1.42 24.54 -16.03
C ASP A 497 -1.24 25.86 -15.24
N VAL A 498 -1.72 25.90 -13.99
CA VAL A 498 -1.60 27.04 -13.06
C VAL A 498 -0.65 26.64 -11.93
N VAL A 499 0.49 27.33 -11.84
CA VAL A 499 1.41 27.21 -10.70
C VAL A 499 0.72 27.83 -9.49
N GLN A 500 0.09 27.03 -8.64
CA GLN A 500 -0.33 27.52 -7.34
C GLN A 500 0.84 27.45 -6.37
N GLU A 501 1.21 28.61 -5.87
CA GLU A 501 2.33 28.78 -4.94
C GLU A 501 1.96 28.35 -3.50
N ASN A 502 0.69 28.05 -3.17
CA ASN A 502 0.24 27.69 -1.81
C ASN A 502 -1.08 26.86 -1.73
N LEU A 503 -1.09 25.60 -2.20
CA LEU A 503 -2.26 24.70 -2.16
C LEU A 503 -2.92 24.60 -0.77
N VAL A 504 -2.11 24.57 0.29
CA VAL A 504 -2.59 24.44 1.68
C VAL A 504 -3.55 25.55 2.11
N TYR A 505 -3.47 26.76 1.56
CA TYR A 505 -4.37 27.85 1.94
C TYR A 505 -5.80 27.60 1.46
N ASN A 506 -5.97 27.15 0.21
CA ASN A 506 -7.29 26.81 -0.31
C ASN A 506 -7.91 25.64 0.47
N VAL A 507 -7.07 24.67 0.86
CA VAL A 507 -7.50 23.53 1.68
C VAL A 507 -7.98 24.00 3.06
N ILE A 508 -7.25 24.92 3.70
CA ILE A 508 -7.63 25.50 5.00
C ILE A 508 -8.93 26.31 4.89
N GLU A 509 -9.04 27.17 3.88
CA GLU A 509 -10.22 28.01 3.65
C GLU A 509 -11.48 27.16 3.45
N GLU A 510 -11.47 26.22 2.50
CA GLU A 510 -12.64 25.40 2.24
C GLU A 510 -12.95 24.43 3.39
N ALA A 511 -11.94 23.97 4.12
CA ALA A 511 -12.15 23.18 5.34
C ALA A 511 -12.82 24.00 6.45
N LEU A 512 -12.49 25.28 6.57
CA LEU A 512 -13.11 26.19 7.53
C LEU A 512 -14.59 26.39 7.18
N TYR A 513 -14.90 26.64 5.90
CA TYR A 513 -16.27 26.73 5.42
C TYR A 513 -17.05 25.43 5.70
N GLU A 514 -16.49 24.27 5.34
CA GLU A 514 -17.09 22.97 5.64
C GLU A 514 -17.35 22.78 7.14
N HIS A 515 -16.39 23.18 8.00
CA HIS A 515 -16.54 23.08 9.45
C HIS A 515 -17.74 23.88 9.96
N PHE A 516 -17.85 25.17 9.63
CA PHE A 516 -18.96 26.01 10.10
C PHE A 516 -20.30 25.70 9.42
N MET A 517 -20.29 25.01 8.28
CA MET A 517 -21.51 24.50 7.64
C MET A 517 -22.01 23.21 8.30
N ARG A 518 -21.09 22.35 8.73
CA ARG A 518 -21.38 21.09 9.43
C ARG A 518 -21.71 21.31 10.91
N PHE A 519 -21.01 22.25 11.54
CA PHE A 519 -21.12 22.61 12.95
C PHE A 519 -21.47 24.10 13.09
N PRO A 520 -22.61 24.56 12.56
CA PRO A 520 -22.99 25.95 12.70
C PRO A 520 -23.15 26.29 14.19
N PRO A 521 -22.64 27.45 14.65
CA PRO A 521 -22.86 27.88 16.02
C PRO A 521 -24.36 28.03 16.29
N SER A 522 -24.73 27.90 17.57
CA SER A 522 -26.11 28.21 17.98
C SER A 522 -26.42 29.67 17.63
N PRO A 523 -27.64 29.96 17.14
CA PRO A 523 -27.96 31.31 16.71
C PRO A 523 -27.99 32.24 17.92
N GLU A 524 -27.46 33.44 17.74
CA GLU A 524 -27.58 34.53 18.70
C GLU A 524 -28.77 35.43 18.36
N PHE A 525 -29.38 36.00 19.39
CA PHE A 525 -30.58 36.82 19.27
C PHE A 525 -30.29 38.28 19.63
N ASN A 526 -30.85 39.22 18.87
CA ASN A 526 -30.71 40.64 19.18
C ASN A 526 -31.51 41.04 20.44
N ALA A 527 -31.44 42.32 20.82
CA ALA A 527 -32.16 42.85 21.98
C ALA A 527 -33.70 42.71 21.91
N THR A 528 -34.25 42.38 20.74
CA THR A 528 -35.67 42.16 20.49
C THR A 528 -36.03 40.69 20.28
N ASP A 529 -35.13 39.75 20.61
CA ASP A 529 -35.34 38.29 20.51
C ASP A 529 -35.51 37.80 19.06
N GLN A 530 -34.86 38.48 18.12
CA GLN A 530 -34.87 38.15 16.69
C GLN A 530 -33.55 37.47 16.30
N MET A 531 -33.63 36.49 15.42
CA MET A 531 -32.46 35.78 14.87
C MET A 531 -31.98 36.48 13.60
N ALA A 532 -30.66 36.54 13.42
CA ALA A 532 -30.05 37.04 12.20
C ALA A 532 -30.17 36.02 11.06
N GLU A 533 -30.47 36.52 9.86
CA GLU A 533 -30.42 35.73 8.63
C GLU A 533 -29.02 35.74 8.00
N LEU A 534 -28.32 36.87 8.04
CA LEU A 534 -27.00 37.02 7.42
C LEU A 534 -25.91 36.59 8.40
N ASN A 535 -25.13 35.59 7.99
CA ASN A 535 -23.96 35.12 8.74
C ASN A 535 -22.70 35.34 7.91
N THR A 536 -21.64 35.84 8.54
CA THR A 536 -20.36 36.12 7.90
C THR A 536 -19.22 35.47 8.68
N LEU A 537 -18.27 34.88 7.98
CA LEU A 537 -17.09 34.27 8.56
C LEU A 537 -15.85 35.11 8.23
N THR A 538 -15.19 35.67 9.24
CA THR A 538 -13.96 36.43 9.06
C THR A 538 -12.80 35.69 9.72
N PHE A 539 -11.74 35.44 8.95
CA PHE A 539 -10.57 34.72 9.44
C PHE A 539 -9.29 35.26 8.80
N THR A 540 -8.14 34.94 9.40
CA THR A 540 -6.83 35.25 8.83
C THR A 540 -5.96 34.00 8.88
N ILE A 541 -5.51 33.54 7.72
CA ILE A 541 -4.57 32.43 7.62
C ILE A 541 -3.15 32.96 7.88
N PRO A 542 -2.39 32.38 8.84
CA PRO A 542 -1.00 32.76 9.08
C PRO A 542 -0.09 32.55 7.86
N ASP A 543 1.04 33.28 7.78
CA ASP A 543 2.08 33.04 6.76
C ASP A 543 2.55 31.57 6.82
N PHE A 544 2.99 31.00 5.70
CA PHE A 544 3.34 29.58 5.58
C PHE A 544 4.37 29.14 6.62
N LYS A 545 5.23 30.06 7.08
CA LYS A 545 6.25 29.84 8.12
C LYS A 545 5.67 29.67 9.52
N ASP A 546 4.52 30.27 9.77
CA ASP A 546 3.84 30.30 11.06
C ASP A 546 2.71 29.28 11.15
N LEU A 547 2.42 28.56 10.06
CA LEU A 547 1.50 27.42 10.06
C LEU A 547 1.98 26.31 11.00
N ARG A 548 1.02 25.78 11.75
CA ARG A 548 1.22 24.91 12.91
C ARG A 548 0.32 23.69 12.78
N PHE A 549 0.93 22.52 12.63
CA PHE A 549 0.22 21.26 12.42
C PHE A 549 0.44 20.27 13.56
N ASN A 550 -0.61 19.53 13.91
CA ASN A 550 -0.53 18.37 14.78
C ASN A 550 -0.99 17.13 13.98
N VAL A 551 -0.15 16.10 13.97
CA VAL A 551 -0.34 14.90 13.15
C VAL A 551 -0.35 13.66 14.03
N GLU A 552 -1.39 12.86 13.88
CA GLU A 552 -1.51 11.53 14.47
C GLU A 552 -1.53 10.48 13.35
N TYR A 553 -0.60 9.54 13.39
CA TYR A 553 -0.49 8.53 12.35
C TYR A 553 0.07 7.20 12.87
N ILE A 554 -0.24 6.14 12.12
CA ILE A 554 0.34 4.81 12.29
C ILE A 554 1.64 4.78 11.51
N THR A 555 2.73 4.40 12.18
CA THR A 555 4.09 4.37 11.65
C THR A 555 4.43 2.97 11.16
N LEU A 556 5.30 2.89 10.15
CA LEU A 556 5.99 1.65 9.79
C LEU A 556 7.21 1.49 10.72
N GLU A 557 7.15 0.55 11.67
CA GLU A 557 8.23 0.33 12.64
C GLU A 557 9.17 -0.82 12.24
N ASN A 558 10.48 -0.59 12.26
CA ASN A 558 11.50 -1.63 12.15
C ASN A 558 11.91 -2.10 13.56
N LEU A 559 11.70 -3.37 13.88
CA LEU A 559 12.04 -3.94 15.20
C LEU A 559 13.29 -4.82 15.11
N ASN A 560 14.28 -4.50 15.94
CA ASN A 560 15.48 -5.31 16.11
C ASN A 560 15.41 -6.03 17.48
N ALA A 561 15.33 -7.37 17.47
CA ALA A 561 15.36 -8.18 18.69
C ALA A 561 16.70 -8.95 18.77
N GLN A 562 17.52 -8.63 19.78
CA GLN A 562 18.77 -9.34 20.06
C GLN A 562 18.61 -10.15 21.36
N VAL A 563 18.89 -11.44 21.31
CA VAL A 563 18.83 -12.35 22.46
C VAL A 563 20.16 -13.08 22.58
N GLU A 564 20.75 -13.09 23.78
CA GLU A 564 21.99 -13.82 24.09
C GLU A 564 21.78 -14.80 25.25
N ARG A 565 22.55 -15.89 25.26
CA ARG A 565 22.32 -17.08 26.10
C ARG A 565 22.59 -16.84 27.59
N GLU A 566 21.78 -17.47 28.43
CA GLU A 566 21.92 -17.60 29.88
C GLU A 566 22.23 -19.09 30.21
N ASP A 567 23.48 -19.44 30.53
CA ASP A 567 23.75 -20.52 31.50
C ASP A 567 25.17 -20.43 32.09
N ILE A 568 25.24 -20.65 33.41
CA ILE A 568 26.25 -20.18 34.36
C ILE A 568 27.12 -21.32 34.90
N SER A 569 27.20 -22.46 34.21
CA SER A 569 27.78 -23.68 34.79
C SER A 569 29.32 -23.77 34.74
N TYR A 570 30.06 -22.93 33.99
CA TYR A 570 31.51 -23.13 33.84
C TYR A 570 32.48 -21.94 33.80
N SER A 571 32.06 -20.66 33.73
CA SER A 571 33.01 -19.52 33.80
C SER A 571 32.30 -18.18 34.00
N GLY A 572 32.75 -17.36 34.97
CA GLY A 572 32.07 -16.14 35.38
C GLY A 572 32.32 -14.94 34.47
N TYR A 573 31.33 -14.61 33.62
CA TYR A 573 31.21 -13.31 32.99
C TYR A 573 29.75 -12.82 33.06
N TYR A 574 29.60 -11.51 33.23
CA TYR A 574 28.32 -10.81 33.35
C TYR A 574 27.84 -10.34 31.98
N THR A 575 26.55 -10.52 31.66
CA THR A 575 25.93 -9.98 30.43
C THR A 575 24.52 -9.45 30.70
N GLU A 576 24.11 -8.42 29.96
CA GLU A 576 22.89 -7.62 30.12
C GLU A 576 22.05 -7.69 28.83
N ALA A 577 20.73 -7.88 28.96
CA ALA A 577 19.80 -7.79 27.83
C ALA A 577 19.40 -6.32 27.58
N ARG A 578 19.85 -5.73 26.47
CA ARG A 578 19.40 -4.39 26.04
C ARG A 578 18.21 -4.50 25.10
N ILE A 579 17.01 -4.40 25.67
CA ILE A 579 15.78 -4.12 24.94
C ILE A 579 15.69 -2.59 24.84
N ASN A 580 15.72 -2.03 23.63
CA ASN A 580 15.31 -0.64 23.46
C ASN A 580 13.80 -0.58 23.72
N GLN A 581 13.45 -0.17 24.95
CA GLN A 581 12.07 0.04 25.38
C GLN A 581 11.46 1.20 24.60
N SER A 582 10.70 0.85 23.57
CA SER A 582 9.49 1.56 23.18
C SER A 582 8.40 0.49 23.15
N SER A 583 7.33 0.71 23.90
CA SER A 583 6.21 -0.21 24.13
C SER A 583 5.63 -0.84 22.86
N LYS A 584 5.19 -2.10 23.00
CA LYS A 584 4.36 -2.93 22.08
C LYS A 584 5.16 -3.97 21.28
N LEU A 585 5.27 -5.18 21.86
CA LEU A 585 5.91 -6.35 21.23
C LEU A 585 5.05 -7.59 21.53
N LEU A 586 4.10 -7.94 20.64
CA LEU A 586 3.17 -9.06 20.86
C LEU A 586 3.71 -10.43 20.40
N ASN A 587 4.97 -10.54 19.98
CA ASN A 587 5.54 -11.83 19.58
C ASN A 587 6.95 -12.12 20.13
N VAL A 588 7.38 -11.38 21.17
CA VAL A 588 8.66 -11.68 21.84
C VAL A 588 8.59 -13.02 22.55
N VAL A 589 7.46 -13.36 23.19
CA VAL A 589 7.37 -14.59 23.99
C VAL A 589 7.50 -15.84 23.11
N ASN A 590 6.93 -15.86 21.91
CA ASN A 590 7.03 -17.02 21.02
C ASN A 590 8.37 -17.06 20.28
N ALA A 591 8.89 -15.91 19.84
CA ALA A 591 10.22 -15.82 19.24
C ALA A 591 11.34 -16.18 20.24
N THR A 592 11.22 -15.74 21.50
CA THR A 592 12.16 -16.11 22.58
C THR A 592 12.01 -17.56 23.01
N ARG A 593 10.78 -18.12 23.07
CA ARG A 593 10.57 -19.57 23.30
C ARG A 593 11.14 -20.42 22.16
N LYS A 594 11.02 -19.97 20.91
CA LYS A 594 11.62 -20.60 19.73
C LYS A 594 13.15 -20.61 19.83
N SER A 595 13.79 -19.47 20.03
CA SER A 595 15.25 -19.38 20.17
C SER A 595 15.79 -20.08 21.44
N TYR A 596 15.03 -20.10 22.53
CA TYR A 596 15.36 -20.86 23.74
C TYR A 596 15.28 -22.38 23.51
N GLY A 597 14.27 -22.85 22.76
CA GLY A 597 14.14 -24.24 22.33
C GLY A 597 15.30 -24.67 21.43
N GLU A 598 15.66 -23.86 20.44
CA GLU A 598 16.80 -24.10 19.54
C GLU A 598 18.14 -24.22 20.29
N LEU A 599 18.38 -23.39 21.30
CA LEU A 599 19.62 -23.36 22.08
C LEU A 599 19.78 -24.55 23.04
N GLN A 600 18.68 -25.14 23.53
CA GLN A 600 18.72 -26.35 24.38
C GLN A 600 18.99 -27.66 23.62
N ARG A 601 18.94 -27.63 22.27
CA ARG A 601 18.93 -28.82 21.40
C ARG A 601 20.27 -29.14 20.72
N SER A 602 21.26 -28.26 20.82
CA SER A 602 22.62 -28.51 20.29
C SER A 602 23.36 -29.54 21.15
N GLY A 603 23.30 -30.82 20.74
CA GLY A 603 23.98 -31.93 21.42
C GLY A 603 23.34 -33.32 21.33
N VAL A 604 22.22 -33.54 20.63
CA VAL A 604 21.52 -34.84 20.56
C VAL A 604 22.10 -35.75 19.43
N PRO A 605 22.33 -37.06 19.64
CA PRO A 605 22.91 -37.96 18.64
C PRO A 605 21.92 -38.37 17.53
N ASN A 606 22.38 -38.36 16.29
CA ASN A 606 21.64 -38.86 15.12
C ASN A 606 22.03 -40.32 14.80
N ILE A 607 21.08 -41.10 14.28
CA ILE A 607 21.28 -42.46 13.79
C ILE A 607 21.10 -42.46 12.27
N THR A 608 22.01 -43.11 11.55
CA THR A 608 21.90 -43.38 10.11
C THR A 608 21.85 -44.88 9.86
N PHE A 609 20.86 -45.35 9.12
CA PHE A 609 20.71 -46.75 8.72
C PHE A 609 20.24 -46.91 7.28
N SER A 610 20.55 -48.02 6.62
CA SER A 610 20.15 -48.27 5.22
C SER A 610 19.41 -49.61 5.08
N ARG A 611 18.48 -49.70 4.11
CA ARG A 611 17.63 -50.87 3.83
C ARG A 611 17.37 -51.04 2.32
N HIS A 612 17.22 -52.29 1.89
CA HIS A 612 16.76 -52.65 0.54
C HIS A 612 15.24 -52.86 0.53
N HIS A 613 14.55 -52.28 -0.45
CA HIS A 613 13.10 -52.39 -0.66
C HIS A 613 12.81 -52.98 -2.04
N GLU A 614 11.88 -53.94 -2.10
CA GLU A 614 11.43 -54.58 -3.35
C GLU A 614 10.09 -54.00 -3.85
N ASN A 615 9.26 -53.46 -2.96
CA ASN A 615 8.00 -52.76 -3.28
C ASN A 615 8.05 -51.31 -2.80
N ILE A 616 7.29 -50.43 -3.45
CA ILE A 616 7.18 -49.01 -3.11
C ILE A 616 6.50 -48.83 -1.74
N ALA A 617 5.43 -49.58 -1.46
CA ALA A 617 4.69 -49.50 -0.19
C ALA A 617 5.53 -49.84 1.06
N ASP A 618 6.66 -50.55 0.90
CA ASP A 618 7.52 -50.96 2.00
C ASP A 618 8.56 -49.89 2.38
N ILE A 619 8.67 -48.81 1.60
CA ILE A 619 9.61 -47.71 1.84
C ILE A 619 9.10 -46.87 3.02
N LEU A 620 9.96 -46.63 4.01
CA LEU A 620 9.58 -45.87 5.20
C LEU A 620 9.43 -44.38 4.83
N ASP A 621 8.33 -43.76 5.19
CA ASP A 621 8.17 -42.32 5.01
C ASP A 621 8.85 -41.51 6.11
N VAL A 622 9.14 -40.26 5.76
CA VAL A 622 9.65 -39.26 6.70
C VAL A 622 8.54 -38.96 7.72
N GLY A 623 8.88 -38.88 9.01
CA GLY A 623 7.89 -38.74 10.10
C GLY A 623 7.50 -40.06 10.80
N TYR A 624 7.94 -41.22 10.30
CA TYR A 624 7.72 -42.50 10.98
C TYR A 624 8.52 -42.58 12.28
N LYS A 625 7.91 -43.13 13.34
CA LYS A 625 8.48 -43.21 14.68
C LYS A 625 8.73 -44.65 15.14
N ASN A 626 9.83 -44.89 15.84
CA ASN A 626 10.09 -46.17 16.53
C ASN A 626 9.74 -46.08 18.03
N ASP A 627 9.52 -47.23 18.67
CA ASP A 627 9.27 -47.41 20.10
C ASP A 627 10.29 -46.70 21.00
N ASP A 628 11.56 -46.61 20.55
CA ASP A 628 12.66 -45.93 21.24
C ASP A 628 12.61 -44.38 21.15
N GLY A 629 11.61 -43.83 20.44
CA GLY A 629 11.39 -42.40 20.26
C GLY A 629 12.21 -41.74 19.16
N TYR A 630 12.83 -42.51 18.28
CA TYR A 630 13.49 -42.00 17.07
C TYR A 630 12.46 -41.77 15.96
N VAL A 631 12.55 -40.66 15.25
CA VAL A 631 11.74 -40.34 14.07
C VAL A 631 12.65 -40.19 12.87
N VAL A 632 12.24 -40.75 11.72
CA VAL A 632 12.94 -40.59 10.44
C VAL A 632 12.83 -39.13 9.99
N VAL A 633 13.98 -38.44 9.89
CA VAL A 633 14.07 -37.03 9.49
C VAL A 633 14.64 -36.82 8.09
N GLN A 634 15.29 -37.83 7.53
CA GLN A 634 15.72 -37.80 6.14
C GLN A 634 15.74 -39.22 5.57
N ARG A 635 15.32 -39.35 4.33
CA ARG A 635 15.41 -40.55 3.51
C ARG A 635 16.19 -40.21 2.24
N LYS A 636 17.07 -41.09 1.80
CA LYS A 636 17.74 -41.02 0.49
C LYS A 636 17.44 -42.34 -0.23
N VAL A 637 16.66 -42.31 -1.30
CA VAL A 637 16.32 -43.49 -2.09
C VAL A 637 17.11 -43.47 -3.39
N GLU A 638 17.89 -44.52 -3.63
CA GLU A 638 18.53 -44.80 -4.90
C GLU A 638 17.67 -45.83 -5.63
N TRP A 639 16.98 -45.38 -6.67
CA TRP A 639 16.10 -46.22 -7.47
C TRP A 639 16.93 -47.09 -8.41
N GLN A 640 16.67 -48.39 -8.48
CA GLN A 640 17.22 -49.28 -9.51
C GLN A 640 16.12 -50.12 -10.12
N ASN A 641 16.35 -50.63 -11.33
CA ASN A 641 15.32 -51.36 -12.09
C ASN A 641 14.69 -52.55 -11.36
N ASN A 642 15.38 -53.14 -10.39
CA ASN A 642 14.92 -54.33 -9.67
C ASN A 642 14.71 -54.11 -8.17
N TYR A 643 15.15 -52.98 -7.60
CA TYR A 643 15.06 -52.70 -6.16
C TYR A 643 15.31 -51.22 -5.88
N ALA A 644 14.80 -50.72 -4.75
CA ALA A 644 15.14 -49.41 -4.21
C ALA A 644 16.09 -49.55 -3.01
N TYR A 645 17.19 -48.78 -3.01
CA TYR A 645 18.11 -48.72 -1.88
C TYR A 645 17.90 -47.44 -1.09
N ALA A 646 17.32 -47.55 0.10
CA ALA A 646 16.99 -46.40 0.94
C ALA A 646 17.96 -46.26 2.12
N THR A 647 18.47 -45.04 2.33
CA THR A 647 19.27 -44.65 3.50
C THR A 647 18.47 -43.65 4.33
N TYR A 648 18.21 -44.00 5.58
CA TYR A 648 17.40 -43.24 6.53
C TYR A 648 18.29 -42.60 7.61
N ASN A 649 18.04 -41.34 7.91
CA ASN A 649 18.54 -40.67 9.10
C ASN A 649 17.38 -40.50 10.07
N ALA A 650 17.52 -41.01 11.29
CA ALA A 650 16.54 -40.87 12.35
C ALA A 650 17.15 -40.18 13.58
N THR A 651 16.37 -39.36 14.26
CA THR A 651 16.78 -38.64 15.47
C THR A 651 15.67 -38.66 16.51
N LYS A 652 16.02 -38.56 17.80
CA LYS A 652 15.02 -38.38 18.86
C LYS A 652 14.47 -36.96 18.90
N ASP A 653 15.17 -36.03 18.27
CA ASP A 653 14.80 -34.62 18.18
C ASP A 653 14.11 -34.31 16.84
N HIS A 654 12.91 -34.85 16.69
CA HIS A 654 12.07 -34.75 15.49
C HIS A 654 11.33 -33.42 15.35
N ASN A 655 11.59 -32.51 16.28
CA ASN A 655 10.85 -31.27 16.44
C ASN A 655 11.80 -30.10 16.19
N ARG A 656 12.54 -30.09 15.06
CA ARG A 656 13.41 -28.95 14.68
C ARG A 656 12.57 -27.94 13.92
N LEU A 657 11.52 -27.50 14.59
CA LEU A 657 10.68 -26.37 14.25
C LEU A 657 11.56 -25.17 13.86
N SER A 658 11.61 -24.93 12.54
CA SER A 658 11.90 -23.68 11.87
C SER A 658 13.31 -23.10 12.06
N GLN A 659 14.33 -23.80 11.57
CA GLN A 659 15.39 -23.14 10.81
C GLN A 659 14.82 -22.59 9.49
N PHE A 660 13.90 -21.62 9.57
CA PHE A 660 13.92 -20.57 8.55
C PHE A 660 15.06 -19.62 8.98
N ILE A 661 16.30 -20.11 8.86
CA ILE A 661 17.41 -19.21 8.61
C ILE A 661 16.97 -18.56 7.29
N GLY A 662 16.66 -17.26 7.30
CA GLY A 662 16.26 -16.56 6.09
C GLY A 662 17.18 -17.03 4.97
N LEU A 663 16.59 -17.73 3.98
CA LEU A 663 17.27 -18.57 3.00
C LEU A 663 18.68 -18.05 2.75
N ASP A 664 19.72 -18.82 3.09
CA ASP A 664 21.10 -18.37 2.93
C ASP A 664 21.26 -17.90 1.48
N GLN A 665 21.38 -16.58 1.28
CA GLN A 665 21.20 -15.92 -0.01
C GLN A 665 22.32 -16.26 -1.02
N ALA A 666 23.24 -17.16 -0.64
CA ALA A 666 24.38 -17.57 -1.42
C ALA A 666 24.00 -18.34 -2.69
N TYR A 667 22.84 -19.02 -2.74
CA TYR A 667 22.40 -19.77 -3.91
C TYR A 667 21.02 -19.27 -4.39
N ARG A 668 21.04 -18.36 -5.39
CA ARG A 668 19.84 -17.98 -6.15
C ARG A 668 20.05 -18.37 -7.60
N TRP A 669 19.21 -19.29 -8.10
CA TRP A 669 19.24 -19.75 -9.50
C TRP A 669 18.60 -18.74 -10.47
N ALA A 670 17.89 -17.74 -9.94
CA ALA A 670 17.37 -16.59 -10.69
C ALA A 670 17.83 -15.28 -10.04
N GLU A 671 18.29 -14.34 -10.86
CA GLU A 671 18.61 -12.98 -10.42
C GLU A 671 17.31 -12.21 -10.18
N ILE A 672 17.08 -11.81 -8.93
CA ILE A 672 15.97 -10.96 -8.55
C ILE A 672 16.49 -9.52 -8.54
N PRO A 673 15.95 -8.59 -9.34
CA PRO A 673 16.37 -7.20 -9.29
C PRO A 673 16.12 -6.64 -7.89
N THR A 674 17.21 -6.35 -7.18
CA THR A 674 17.21 -5.92 -5.77
C THR A 674 16.72 -4.48 -5.58
N SER A 675 16.59 -3.73 -6.68
CA SER A 675 16.14 -2.35 -6.68
C SER A 675 14.96 -2.15 -7.62
N ASN A 676 13.87 -1.60 -7.09
CA ASN A 676 12.86 -0.84 -7.85
C ASN A 676 13.49 0.44 -8.40
N GLN A 677 14.57 0.34 -9.17
CA GLN A 677 15.01 1.47 -9.97
C GLN A 677 13.98 1.58 -11.09
N VAL A 678 12.99 2.46 -10.89
CA VAL A 678 12.51 3.28 -12.00
C VAL A 678 13.81 3.79 -12.64
N TYR A 679 14.13 3.31 -13.83
CA TYR A 679 15.29 3.81 -14.55
C TYR A 679 15.01 5.29 -14.82
N GLU A 680 15.55 6.14 -13.95
CA GLU A 680 15.52 7.58 -14.16
C GLU A 680 16.34 7.84 -15.42
N CYS A 681 15.64 8.14 -16.52
CA CYS A 681 16.29 8.48 -17.76
C CYS A 681 16.79 9.92 -17.66
N ILE A 682 18.05 10.07 -17.26
CA ILE A 682 18.71 11.38 -17.22
C ILE A 682 19.27 11.67 -18.62
N GLU A 683 18.54 12.45 -19.42
CA GLU A 683 19.07 12.96 -20.69
C GLU A 683 19.98 14.17 -20.44
N SER A 684 21.30 13.97 -20.56
CA SER A 684 22.27 15.06 -20.42
C SER A 684 22.46 15.82 -21.73
N TYR A 685 21.90 17.04 -21.83
CA TYR A 685 22.18 17.97 -22.93
C TYR A 685 23.28 18.97 -22.55
N THR A 686 24.39 18.98 -23.30
CA THR A 686 25.51 19.93 -23.11
C THR A 686 25.71 20.76 -24.36
N ASP A 687 25.62 22.08 -24.23
CA ASP A 687 25.95 23.02 -25.30
C ASP A 687 27.16 23.88 -24.92
N TYR A 688 27.96 24.24 -25.92
CA TYR A 688 29.11 25.12 -25.75
C TYR A 688 28.84 26.49 -26.34
N ILE A 689 29.16 27.53 -25.58
CA ILE A 689 29.06 28.90 -26.07
C ILE A 689 30.45 29.32 -26.56
N VAL A 690 30.54 29.63 -27.86
CA VAL A 690 31.75 30.19 -28.47
C VAL A 690 31.62 31.70 -28.53
N ILE A 691 32.54 32.40 -27.85
CA ILE A 691 32.67 33.86 -27.93
C ILE A 691 33.75 34.16 -28.99
N SER A 692 33.38 34.81 -30.08
CA SER A 692 34.30 35.26 -31.13
C SER A 692 34.37 36.77 -31.25
N ASP A 693 35.34 37.26 -32.03
CA ASP A 693 35.41 38.66 -32.44
C ASP A 693 34.14 39.04 -33.24
N PRO A 694 33.56 40.25 -33.05
CA PRO A 694 32.39 40.74 -33.79
C PRO A 694 32.50 40.66 -35.32
N SER A 695 33.72 40.64 -35.86
CA SER A 695 33.99 40.54 -37.30
C SER A 695 33.91 39.12 -37.86
N THR A 696 33.78 38.11 -36.99
CA THR A 696 33.76 36.70 -37.38
C THR A 696 32.34 36.28 -37.72
N THR A 697 32.08 35.88 -38.96
CA THR A 697 30.79 35.28 -39.33
C THR A 697 30.75 33.85 -38.82
N ILE A 698 29.97 33.59 -37.77
CA ILE A 698 29.69 32.25 -37.28
C ILE A 698 28.43 31.74 -37.95
N THR A 699 28.46 30.51 -38.48
CA THR A 699 27.26 29.80 -38.92
C THR A 699 26.59 29.21 -37.67
N PRO A 700 25.34 29.56 -37.34
CA PRO A 700 24.67 29.04 -36.16
C PRO A 700 24.38 27.54 -36.33
N ASP A 701 24.79 26.73 -35.36
CA ASP A 701 24.37 25.33 -35.25
C ASP A 701 22.96 25.22 -34.66
N THR A 702 22.30 24.10 -34.93
CA THR A 702 20.95 23.82 -34.42
C THR A 702 21.05 23.45 -32.94
N THR A 703 20.57 24.32 -32.04
CA THR A 703 20.53 24.07 -30.59
C THR A 703 19.12 23.66 -30.16
N LYS A 704 19.01 22.82 -29.12
CA LYS A 704 17.73 22.54 -28.43
C LYS A 704 17.23 23.75 -27.62
N LEU A 705 18.05 24.81 -27.44
CA LEU A 705 17.69 26.04 -26.76
C LEU A 705 17.01 27.03 -27.71
N TYR A 706 15.87 27.57 -27.28
CA TYR A 706 15.20 28.63 -28.05
C TYR A 706 16.04 29.92 -28.11
N THR A 707 16.08 30.59 -29.26
CA THR A 707 17.01 31.71 -29.54
C THR A 707 16.97 32.85 -28.51
N LYS A 708 15.80 33.13 -27.92
CA LYS A 708 15.66 34.17 -26.88
C LYS A 708 16.26 33.76 -25.52
N ALA A 709 16.41 32.46 -25.25
CA ALA A 709 16.97 31.97 -23.99
C ALA A 709 18.43 32.41 -23.81
N LEU A 710 19.24 32.37 -24.89
CA LEU A 710 20.62 32.86 -24.88
C LEU A 710 20.68 34.36 -24.58
N THR A 711 19.80 35.17 -25.20
CA THR A 711 19.73 36.61 -24.92
C THR A 711 19.38 36.89 -23.46
N LEU A 712 18.47 36.13 -22.85
CA LEU A 712 18.11 36.28 -21.43
C LEU A 712 19.24 35.84 -20.49
N MET A 713 19.90 34.72 -20.79
CA MET A 713 21.06 34.27 -20.02
C MET A 713 22.23 35.27 -20.09
N PHE A 714 22.53 35.81 -21.27
CA PHE A 714 23.58 36.83 -21.42
C PHE A 714 23.18 38.21 -20.90
N GLY A 715 21.92 38.61 -21.02
CA GLY A 715 21.41 39.83 -20.38
C GLY A 715 21.60 39.79 -18.86
N THR A 716 21.44 38.61 -18.27
CA THR A 716 21.76 38.36 -16.85
C THR A 716 23.24 38.52 -16.52
N LEU A 717 24.12 37.99 -17.36
CA LEU A 717 25.58 38.03 -17.13
C LEU A 717 26.18 39.41 -17.41
N MET A 718 25.70 40.09 -18.45
CA MET A 718 26.17 41.40 -18.88
C MET A 718 25.44 42.55 -18.18
N ASN A 719 24.41 42.24 -17.39
CA ASN A 719 23.51 43.20 -16.76
C ASN A 719 22.93 44.22 -17.76
N ASP A 720 22.67 43.76 -18.99
CA ASP A 720 22.15 44.56 -20.10
C ASP A 720 20.80 44.00 -20.53
N TRP A 721 19.75 44.54 -19.93
CA TRP A 721 18.40 43.97 -19.92
C TRP A 721 17.40 44.75 -20.78
N GLY A 722 17.85 45.74 -21.55
CA GLY A 722 16.96 46.64 -22.27
C GLY A 722 15.89 47.25 -21.34
N SER A 723 14.61 47.02 -21.64
CA SER A 723 13.44 47.54 -20.90
C SER A 723 12.90 46.62 -19.79
N THR A 724 13.57 45.50 -19.48
CA THR A 724 13.11 44.57 -18.44
C THR A 724 13.80 44.86 -17.10
N SER A 725 13.05 44.89 -15.99
CA SER A 725 13.60 45.08 -14.65
C SER A 725 14.37 43.82 -14.23
N GLY A 726 15.68 43.92 -14.10
CA GLY A 726 16.59 42.78 -14.05
C GLY A 726 16.51 41.83 -12.84
N LYS A 727 17.43 40.85 -12.88
CA LYS A 727 17.74 39.77 -11.91
C LYS A 727 16.62 38.74 -11.69
N THR A 728 16.15 38.11 -12.75
CA THR A 728 15.38 36.88 -12.64
C THR A 728 16.34 35.67 -12.57
N LYS A 729 16.18 34.83 -11.53
CA LYS A 729 16.74 33.48 -11.55
C LYS A 729 15.89 32.64 -12.51
N VAL A 730 16.50 31.73 -13.26
CA VAL A 730 15.73 30.76 -14.06
C VAL A 730 15.15 29.74 -13.09
N THR A 731 13.87 29.88 -12.76
CA THR A 731 13.15 29.01 -11.82
C THR A 731 12.26 27.98 -12.52
N LEU A 732 11.95 28.20 -13.80
CA LEU A 732 11.04 27.39 -14.59
C LEU A 732 11.64 27.13 -15.97
N ALA A 733 11.43 25.93 -16.50
CA ALA A 733 11.74 25.55 -17.87
C ALA A 733 10.44 25.37 -18.65
N TYR A 734 10.42 25.93 -19.85
CA TYR A 734 9.37 25.70 -20.84
C TYR A 734 9.85 24.63 -21.81
N VAL A 735 9.30 23.42 -21.67
CA VAL A 735 9.76 22.21 -22.36
C VAL A 735 8.72 21.79 -23.39
N ARG A 736 9.18 21.44 -24.59
CA ARG A 736 8.32 21.00 -25.69
C ARG A 736 8.81 19.62 -26.10
N THR A 737 8.04 18.59 -25.75
CA THR A 737 8.31 17.20 -26.11
C THR A 737 7.54 16.84 -27.37
N ASP A 738 8.05 15.85 -28.13
CA ASP A 738 7.42 15.43 -29.38
C ASP A 738 6.00 14.88 -29.13
N GLY A 739 5.82 14.03 -28.10
CA GLY A 739 4.50 13.49 -27.74
C GLY A 739 3.48 14.56 -27.31
N PHE A 740 3.92 15.62 -26.61
CA PHE A 740 3.03 16.73 -26.24
C PHE A 740 2.57 17.53 -27.47
N LEU A 741 3.46 17.75 -28.44
CA LEU A 741 3.14 18.49 -29.66
C LEU A 741 2.23 17.71 -30.62
N ASP A 742 2.18 16.38 -30.51
CA ASP A 742 1.23 15.56 -31.26
C ASP A 742 -0.23 15.78 -30.79
N ILE A 743 -0.43 16.04 -29.49
CA ILE A 743 -1.75 16.31 -28.90
C ILE A 743 -2.11 17.79 -29.04
N TYR A 744 -1.15 18.68 -28.78
CA TYR A 744 -1.30 20.12 -28.82
C TYR A 744 -0.43 20.73 -29.93
N PRO A 745 -0.80 20.53 -31.21
CA PRO A 745 -0.01 21.03 -32.32
C PRO A 745 0.02 22.54 -32.32
N ASN A 746 1.14 23.08 -32.77
CA ASN A 746 1.27 24.52 -32.98
C ASN A 746 0.21 25.03 -33.98
N ASP A 747 -0.66 25.92 -33.52
CA ASP A 747 -1.71 26.53 -34.34
C ASP A 747 -1.24 27.79 -35.10
N GLY A 748 0.05 28.13 -34.99
CA GLY A 748 0.67 29.30 -35.60
C GLY A 748 0.45 30.62 -34.83
N THR A 749 -0.44 30.63 -33.83
CA THR A 749 -0.72 31.78 -32.96
C THR A 749 -0.12 31.56 -31.57
N TYR A 750 -0.19 30.33 -31.05
CA TYR A 750 0.34 29.90 -29.77
C TYR A 750 1.34 28.75 -29.96
N ASN A 751 2.45 28.80 -29.22
CA ASN A 751 3.37 27.67 -29.12
C ASN A 751 3.11 27.01 -27.78
N TYR A 752 2.51 25.82 -27.76
CA TYR A 752 2.23 25.07 -26.54
C TYR A 752 3.50 24.37 -26.02
N GLY A 753 3.56 24.12 -24.71
CA GLY A 753 4.69 23.50 -24.01
C GLY A 753 4.40 23.32 -22.52
N ILE A 754 5.13 22.41 -21.91
CA ILE A 754 4.99 22.01 -20.52
C ILE A 754 5.93 22.85 -19.66
N MET A 755 5.44 23.40 -18.56
CA MET A 755 6.28 24.09 -17.58
C MET A 755 6.72 23.15 -16.47
N THR A 756 8.01 23.13 -16.16
CA THR A 756 8.58 22.31 -15.07
C THR A 756 9.57 23.14 -14.23
N PRO A 757 9.62 22.97 -12.90
CA PRO A 757 10.56 23.67 -12.05
C PRO A 757 12.02 23.32 -12.39
N VAL A 758 12.88 24.35 -12.36
CA VAL A 758 14.31 24.22 -12.67
C VAL A 758 15.14 24.45 -11.43
N ALA A 759 16.01 23.48 -11.15
CA ALA A 759 17.13 23.65 -10.25
C ALA A 759 18.32 24.24 -11.03
N SER A 760 18.57 25.54 -10.86
CA SER A 760 19.67 26.25 -11.52
C SER A 760 20.89 26.39 -10.60
N PHE A 761 22.06 25.92 -11.04
CA PHE A 761 23.32 26.06 -10.30
C PHE A 761 24.47 26.56 -11.19
N GLY A 762 25.32 27.42 -10.64
CA GLY A 762 26.59 27.81 -11.27
C GLY A 762 27.69 26.85 -10.84
N VAL A 763 28.39 26.25 -11.80
CA VAL A 763 29.57 25.40 -11.56
C VAL A 763 30.79 26.03 -12.22
N LYS A 764 32.01 25.64 -11.79
CA LYS A 764 33.24 26.16 -12.38
C LYS A 764 33.29 25.78 -13.87
N GLY A 765 33.09 26.76 -14.75
CA GLY A 765 33.13 26.59 -16.21
C GLY A 765 31.77 26.40 -16.90
N GLY A 766 30.63 26.54 -16.21
CA GLY A 766 29.32 26.44 -16.85
C GLY A 766 28.12 26.73 -15.95
N PHE A 767 26.95 26.78 -16.56
CA PHE A 767 25.65 26.83 -15.88
C PHE A 767 24.97 25.48 -16.07
N VAL A 768 24.45 24.92 -14.98
CA VAL A 768 23.68 23.67 -15.00
C VAL A 768 22.24 24.00 -14.64
N PHE A 769 21.33 23.57 -15.51
CA PHE A 769 19.89 23.63 -15.28
C PHE A 769 19.40 22.19 -15.26
N ASN A 770 18.84 21.76 -14.12
CA ASN A 770 18.23 20.44 -13.99
C ASN A 770 16.71 20.59 -13.84
N PHE A 771 15.96 19.85 -14.64
CA PHE A 771 14.50 19.78 -14.59
C PHE A 771 14.06 18.41 -15.13
N GLY A 772 12.88 17.97 -14.73
CA GLY A 772 12.35 16.65 -15.12
C GLY A 772 10.85 16.54 -14.95
N PHE A 773 10.32 15.37 -15.26
CA PHE A 773 8.90 15.03 -15.12
C PHE A 773 8.78 13.83 -14.17
N GLU A 774 7.74 13.79 -13.34
CA GLU A 774 7.53 12.66 -12.42
C GLU A 774 7.24 11.34 -13.15
N ASN A 775 6.60 11.40 -14.33
CA ASN A 775 6.33 10.25 -15.18
C ASN A 775 6.24 10.66 -16.67
N ASN A 776 6.22 9.66 -17.57
CA ASN A 776 6.14 9.89 -19.02
C ASN A 776 4.80 10.48 -19.48
N GLN A 777 3.72 10.29 -18.71
CA GLN A 777 2.39 10.83 -19.02
C GLN A 777 2.37 12.36 -18.87
N VAL A 778 3.00 12.87 -17.79
CA VAL A 778 3.20 14.31 -17.55
C VAL A 778 4.09 14.91 -18.63
N ALA A 779 5.01 14.13 -19.20
CA ALA A 779 5.83 14.54 -20.35
C ALA A 779 5.08 14.52 -21.70
N GLY A 780 3.78 14.23 -21.72
CA GLY A 780 2.94 14.24 -22.92
C GLY A 780 3.04 12.97 -23.78
N VAL A 781 3.63 11.89 -23.27
CA VAL A 781 3.65 10.60 -24.00
C VAL A 781 2.26 9.96 -23.89
N ARG A 782 1.59 9.82 -25.04
CA ARG A 782 0.26 9.22 -25.10
C ARG A 782 0.32 7.76 -24.66
N VAL A 783 -0.64 7.39 -23.80
CA VAL A 783 -0.97 5.99 -23.57
C VAL A 783 -1.82 5.53 -24.76
N THR A 784 -1.27 4.64 -25.58
CA THR A 784 -2.01 4.08 -26.70
C THR A 784 -2.88 2.95 -26.20
N GLU A 785 -4.16 3.01 -26.57
CA GLU A 785 -5.13 1.99 -26.26
C GLU A 785 -5.40 1.13 -27.50
N SER A 786 -5.40 -0.18 -27.32
CA SER A 786 -5.97 -1.10 -28.30
C SER A 786 -7.13 -1.81 -27.66
N THR A 787 -8.31 -1.61 -28.25
CA THR A 787 -9.51 -2.37 -27.90
C THR A 787 -9.66 -3.48 -28.92
N ASN A 788 -9.40 -4.72 -28.50
CA ASN A 788 -9.67 -5.89 -29.31
C ASN A 788 -10.43 -6.89 -28.44
N GLY A 789 -11.63 -7.29 -28.86
CA GLY A 789 -12.44 -8.27 -28.13
C GLY A 789 -13.03 -7.82 -26.79
N GLY A 790 -13.15 -6.52 -26.52
CA GLY A 790 -13.78 -6.01 -25.28
C GLY A 790 -12.83 -5.72 -24.11
N SER A 791 -11.52 -5.79 -24.35
CA SER A 791 -10.49 -5.36 -23.38
C SER A 791 -9.62 -4.24 -23.93
N THR A 792 -9.32 -3.27 -23.07
CA THR A 792 -8.45 -2.13 -23.36
C THR A 792 -7.07 -2.37 -22.76
N LEU A 793 -6.05 -2.49 -23.61
CA LEU A 793 -4.65 -2.62 -23.21
C LEU A 793 -3.99 -1.24 -23.30
N TYR A 794 -3.22 -0.86 -22.28
CA TYR A 794 -2.57 0.45 -22.17
C TYR A 794 -1.05 0.28 -22.22
N TRP A 795 -0.38 0.96 -23.14
CA TRP A 795 1.09 1.06 -23.15
C TRP A 795 1.54 2.43 -23.63
N ASN A 796 2.77 2.81 -23.30
CA ASN A 796 3.37 4.06 -23.78
C ASN A 796 3.80 3.89 -25.24
N ASP A 797 3.36 4.79 -26.12
CA ASP A 797 3.91 4.90 -27.47
C ASP A 797 5.31 5.52 -27.35
N ALA A 798 6.37 4.73 -27.59
CA ALA A 798 7.77 5.18 -27.50
C ALA A 798 8.35 5.50 -28.88
#